data_AF-A0A2G7GAH6-F1
#
_entry.id   AF-A0A2G7GAH6-F1
#
_cell.length_a   1.000
_cell.length_b   1.000
_cell.length_c   1.000
_cell.angle_alpha   90.00
_cell.angle_beta   90.00
_cell.angle_gamma   90.00
#
_symmetry.space_group_name_H-M   'P 1'
#
loop_
_entity.id
_entity.type
_entity.pdbx_description
1 polymer ?
#
loop_
_entity_poly.entity_id
_entity_poly.type
_entity_poly.pdbx_seq_one_letter_code
_entity_poly.pdbx_strand_id
1 'polypeptide(L)'
;MASPSYERTPFGVPMLKHFLFDPQYKNLNHGSFGTYPTHVRHALRKYQDEIEARPDPFIRYTHGELLDKSRLATAKILNVPVQELVFVKNATTGVNTILRNLSYQERDVIIYFATIYGAIEKTITSLTETTPLQARKVDYTCPISHETLVQMFRNVVEQARSEGLNVKVALFDTVTSLPGMRFPFEELTRVCKDEGIFSVIDGAHGIGHIPLDLKELQPDFFTSNLHKWLYVPRGCAALYVPVRHQHLIRTTLPTSWGFIADPTSSTADKPNILTPVGSQRSAFEELFQFVATRDDAAYLTVPDAVRFRTDVCGGHDAIFKYLEELAIQGGDIVAAALGTDVLQEPDLRAGDKSKLRRCGMSTVRLPIPVGVQEGGKLSSPYPPVAAEDVSKVVHFLQVTLNDEFGTFVPVFQHGDWLWTRLCAQVYLEPKDFEWLGGVLRGLVERVIALLAGAVVFLVYTVTAIQRKYNQYRIARANNCQPVHCQVNKDPFLGLDSIHNNIDAAKKHVILERSRSRFREFGNTFRTRRLRTPIIVTCEPQNIKTILSLKFKDYGLGNRIDAFGPLLGHGIFTTDGDHWAQSRAMIRPNFVKDQVAHLDIFEELMADLLALIPTDGTAVDLQDLFFCYTIDSATEFLFGHSVQSLKKRLSGVKLDDNDFASSFNYAQDAIAKNTRLGPLRHFFRDTKAEHCNQVCHELVEQFVEKALKYRANYDEEKAAADDDKKQRYLFLQGLAQQTGDRKRIRDELMNVLLAGRDTTASLLSNMFFMLAKNPRIWNKLREEVASLEGRAPTYEQLRNLTYLKYCMNESLRLHPVVPSNARFAVNDTVLPVGGGPEGNAPVFVPKGSIVAYSVYSMHRREDFYGPDANEYRPERWADLRPSWEYLPFNGGPRICVGQQYALTEAGYVTVRLAQQFSVLESRDPGPWEENLTLTLCSRNGTKVALRH
;
A
#
# COMPACT_ATOMS: atom_id res chain seq x y z
N MET A 1 65.44 15.91 32.47
CA MET A 1 65.32 15.75 30.99
C MET A 1 64.51 16.93 30.46
N ALA A 2 65.03 17.65 29.48
CA ALA A 2 64.28 18.71 28.80
C ALA A 2 62.99 18.11 28.21
N SER A 3 61.83 18.68 28.53
CA SER A 3 60.56 18.22 27.96
C SER A 3 60.54 18.52 26.47
N PRO A 4 60.07 17.60 25.60
CA PRO A 4 59.99 17.85 24.18
C PRO A 4 59.11 19.08 23.90
N SER A 5 59.62 19.98 23.06
CA SER A 5 58.89 21.10 22.47
C SER A 5 57.79 20.52 21.57
N TYR A 6 56.53 20.86 21.83
CA TYR A 6 55.42 20.39 20.99
C TYR A 6 55.24 21.30 19.78
N GLU A 7 55.03 20.70 18.61
CA GLU A 7 54.70 21.42 17.39
C GLU A 7 53.22 21.80 17.37
N ARG A 8 52.93 23.08 17.13
CA ARG A 8 51.56 23.58 16.98
C ARG A 8 50.86 22.86 15.83
N THR A 9 49.65 22.40 16.05
CA THR A 9 48.85 21.71 15.03
C THR A 9 47.67 22.60 14.59
N PRO A 10 47.38 22.74 13.28
CA PRO A 10 46.17 23.43 12.82
C PRO A 10 44.89 22.72 13.28
N PHE A 11 43.83 23.47 13.59
CA PHE A 11 42.51 22.90 13.89
C PHE A 11 41.87 22.22 12.67
N GLY A 12 40.87 21.38 12.91
CA GLY A 12 40.23 20.51 11.91
C GLY A 12 40.85 19.12 11.85
N VAL A 13 40.80 18.47 10.68
CA VAL A 13 41.30 17.10 10.47
C VAL A 13 42.71 16.83 11.03
N PRO A 14 43.71 17.74 10.92
CA PRO A 14 45.05 17.48 11.47
C PRO A 14 45.09 17.24 12.98
N MET A 15 44.10 17.74 13.75
CA MET A 15 44.03 17.49 15.18
C MET A 15 43.63 16.06 15.53
N LEU A 16 42.97 15.32 14.62
CA LEU A 16 42.50 13.95 14.89
C LEU A 16 43.64 13.01 15.30
N LYS A 17 44.87 13.23 14.82
CA LYS A 17 46.06 12.44 15.20
C LYS A 17 46.38 12.48 16.69
N HIS A 18 45.89 13.51 17.39
CA HIS A 18 46.07 13.67 18.83
C HIS A 18 44.98 12.98 19.65
N PHE A 19 43.89 12.51 19.04
CA PHE A 19 42.78 11.87 19.73
C PHE A 19 42.69 10.38 19.39
N LEU A 20 41.96 9.63 20.20
CA LEU A 20 41.83 8.17 20.10
C LEU A 20 40.44 7.76 19.61
N PHE A 21 39.93 8.47 18.61
CA PHE A 21 38.67 8.09 17.98
C PHE A 21 38.86 6.81 17.17
N ASP A 22 37.83 5.98 17.14
CA ASP A 22 37.69 4.99 16.09
C ASP A 22 37.69 5.74 14.74
N PRO A 23 38.47 5.32 13.72
CA PRO A 23 38.49 5.95 12.40
C PRO A 23 37.11 6.06 11.74
N GLN A 24 36.16 5.19 12.09
CA GLN A 24 34.78 5.22 11.60
C GLN A 24 33.86 6.09 12.46
N TYR A 25 34.31 6.53 13.65
CA TYR A 25 33.48 7.31 14.56
C TYR A 25 33.73 8.82 14.43
N LYS A 26 32.66 9.56 14.09
CA LYS A 26 32.69 11.03 14.05
C LYS A 26 32.02 11.62 15.28
N ASN A 27 32.81 12.21 16.18
CA ASN A 27 32.30 12.74 17.44
C ASN A 27 31.72 14.16 17.32
N LEU A 28 30.41 14.25 17.04
CA LEU A 28 29.65 15.50 16.94
C LEU A 28 28.90 15.86 18.23
N ASN A 29 29.13 15.11 19.32
CA ASN A 29 28.49 15.30 20.63
C ASN A 29 29.51 15.38 21.78
N HIS A 30 30.63 16.06 21.53
CA HIS A 30 31.73 16.21 22.50
C HIS A 30 31.24 16.70 23.87
N GLY A 31 30.30 17.63 23.91
CA GLY A 31 29.83 18.21 25.17
C GLY A 31 29.18 17.23 26.14
N SER A 32 28.75 16.04 25.71
CA SER A 32 28.15 15.07 26.64
C SER A 32 29.18 14.47 27.60
N PHE A 33 30.21 13.81 27.07
CA PHE A 33 31.19 13.06 27.88
C PHE A 33 32.63 13.52 27.68
N GLY A 34 32.87 14.41 26.71
CA GLY A 34 34.21 14.84 26.29
C GLY A 34 35.09 13.71 25.77
N THR A 35 36.32 14.08 25.44
CA THR A 35 37.44 13.17 25.21
C THR A 35 38.74 13.89 25.51
N TYR A 36 39.85 13.17 25.56
CA TYR A 36 41.17 13.72 25.86
C TYR A 36 42.22 13.18 24.88
N PRO A 37 43.29 13.95 24.61
CA PRO A 37 44.29 13.57 23.64
C PRO A 37 45.22 12.47 24.17
N THR A 38 45.94 11.82 23.27
CA THR A 38 46.96 10.78 23.54
C THR A 38 48.01 11.23 24.54
N HIS A 39 48.37 12.52 24.52
CA HIS A 39 49.27 13.15 25.48
C HIS A 39 48.75 13.02 26.91
N VAL A 40 47.49 13.39 27.14
CA VAL A 40 46.84 13.29 28.45
C VAL A 40 46.61 11.82 28.83
N ARG A 41 46.34 10.93 27.87
CA ARG A 41 46.30 9.48 28.13
C ARG A 41 47.63 8.96 28.68
N HIS A 42 48.76 9.37 28.12
CA HIS A 42 50.07 8.91 28.59
C HIS A 42 50.34 9.39 30.01
N ALA A 43 49.99 10.64 30.33
CA ALA A 43 50.06 11.16 31.70
C ALA A 43 49.16 10.36 32.66
N LEU A 44 47.91 10.10 32.27
CA LEU A 44 46.97 9.30 33.07
C LEU A 44 47.53 7.93 33.41
N ARG A 45 47.99 7.18 32.39
CA ARG A 45 48.57 5.84 32.58
C ARG A 45 49.83 5.87 33.43
N LYS A 46 50.69 6.86 33.21
CA LYS A 46 51.87 7.06 34.05
C LYS A 46 51.49 7.24 35.52
N TYR A 47 50.50 8.07 35.82
CA TYR A 47 50.05 8.24 37.21
C TYR A 47 49.43 6.96 37.78
N GLN A 48 48.68 6.19 36.98
CA GLN A 48 48.17 4.88 37.41
C GLN A 48 49.32 3.91 37.72
N ASP A 49 50.34 3.83 36.87
CA ASP A 49 51.53 3.00 37.10
C ASP A 49 52.30 3.45 38.36
N GLU A 50 52.43 4.76 38.60
CA GLU A 50 53.08 5.31 39.80
C GLU A 50 52.29 5.03 41.09
N ILE A 51 50.96 5.09 41.03
CA ILE A 51 50.06 4.72 42.14
C ILE A 51 50.29 3.24 42.49
N GLU A 52 50.25 2.34 41.50
CA GLU A 52 50.38 0.90 41.74
C GLU A 52 51.81 0.47 42.12
N ALA A 53 52.82 1.17 41.63
CA ALA A 53 54.21 0.90 41.99
C ALA A 53 54.46 1.09 43.49
N ARG A 54 53.83 2.10 44.11
CA ARG A 54 53.99 2.43 45.55
C ARG A 54 52.69 3.01 46.14
N PRO A 55 51.66 2.19 46.41
CA PRO A 55 50.32 2.68 46.75
C PRO A 55 50.26 3.58 47.99
N ASP A 56 50.69 3.10 49.15
CA ASP A 56 50.65 3.87 50.39
C ASP A 56 51.48 5.17 50.32
N PRO A 57 52.75 5.15 49.87
CA PRO A 57 53.54 6.37 49.72
C PRO A 57 52.89 7.37 48.76
N PHE A 58 52.36 6.89 47.63
CA PHE A 58 51.76 7.77 46.63
C PHE A 58 50.48 8.41 47.17
N ILE A 59 49.53 7.61 47.68
CA ILE A 59 48.23 8.09 48.15
C ILE A 59 48.38 9.05 49.33
N ARG A 60 49.26 8.74 50.28
CA ARG A 60 49.36 9.52 51.53
C ARG A 60 50.20 10.78 51.40
N TYR A 61 51.23 10.78 50.55
CA TYR A 61 52.21 11.87 50.50
C TYR A 61 52.27 12.54 49.12
N THR A 62 52.37 11.77 48.04
CA THR A 62 52.56 12.32 46.69
C THR A 62 51.28 12.91 46.10
N HIS A 63 50.12 12.28 46.33
CA HIS A 63 48.86 12.65 45.71
C HIS A 63 48.45 14.08 46.01
N GLY A 64 48.55 14.52 47.28
CA GLY A 64 48.19 15.88 47.68
C GLY A 64 49.03 16.96 46.98
N GLU A 65 50.34 16.74 46.82
CA GLU A 65 51.22 17.68 46.12
C GLU A 65 50.90 17.80 44.63
N LEU A 66 50.59 16.67 43.98
CA LEU A 66 50.20 16.65 42.57
C LEU A 66 48.81 17.28 42.37
N LEU A 67 47.89 17.04 43.30
CA LEU A 67 46.56 17.65 43.31
C LEU A 67 46.64 19.18 43.38
N ASP A 68 47.53 19.73 44.21
CA ASP A 68 47.73 21.17 44.32
C ASP A 68 48.24 21.80 43.02
N LYS A 69 49.10 21.10 42.26
CA LYS A 69 49.53 21.56 40.93
C LYS A 69 48.34 21.64 39.97
N SER A 70 47.45 20.65 40.01
CA SER A 70 46.21 20.66 39.21
C SER A 70 45.24 21.76 39.63
N ARG A 71 45.10 22.00 40.94
CA ARG A 71 44.26 23.07 41.49
C ARG A 71 44.79 24.44 41.05
N LEU A 72 46.11 24.67 41.15
CA LEU A 72 46.74 25.91 40.71
C LEU A 72 46.54 26.15 39.20
N ALA A 73 46.71 25.11 38.38
CA ALA A 73 46.48 25.20 36.94
C ALA A 73 45.01 25.56 36.61
N THR A 74 44.06 24.96 37.33
CA THR A 74 42.62 25.24 37.15
C THR A 74 42.25 26.64 37.63
N ALA A 75 42.76 27.04 38.80
CA ALA A 75 42.53 28.34 39.41
C ALA A 75 43.02 29.49 38.51
N LYS A 76 44.14 29.28 37.80
CA LYS A 76 44.64 30.24 36.80
C LYS A 76 43.69 30.40 35.61
N ILE A 77 43.05 29.33 35.14
CA ILE A 77 42.09 29.39 34.02
C ILE A 77 40.80 30.10 34.44
N LEU A 78 40.32 29.84 35.66
CA LEU A 78 39.09 30.45 36.19
C LEU A 78 39.32 31.84 36.83
N ASN A 79 40.57 32.31 36.84
CA ASN A 79 41.02 33.55 37.46
C ASN A 79 40.65 33.69 38.95
N VAL A 80 40.90 32.67 39.79
CA VAL A 80 40.55 32.67 41.22
C VAL A 80 41.73 32.29 42.13
N PRO A 81 41.69 32.64 43.42
CA PRO A 81 42.63 32.11 44.40
C PRO A 81 42.52 30.57 44.49
N VAL A 82 43.66 29.90 44.63
CA VAL A 82 43.70 28.42 44.61
C VAL A 82 42.92 27.81 45.77
N GLN A 83 42.95 28.43 46.96
CA GLN A 83 42.23 27.97 48.16
C GLN A 83 40.70 27.98 48.02
N GLU A 84 40.15 28.62 46.99
CA GLU A 84 38.71 28.64 46.71
C GLU A 84 38.28 27.50 45.77
N LEU A 85 39.21 26.64 45.35
CA LEU A 85 38.96 25.60 44.36
C LEU A 85 39.40 24.23 44.85
N VAL A 86 38.49 23.25 44.74
CA VAL A 86 38.74 21.83 44.98
C VAL A 86 38.21 20.98 43.82
N PHE A 87 38.50 19.68 43.81
CA PHE A 87 38.00 18.76 42.79
C PHE A 87 36.92 17.82 43.33
N VAL A 88 35.93 17.57 42.47
CA VAL A 88 34.87 16.58 42.64
C VAL A 88 34.77 15.73 41.38
N LYS A 89 33.98 14.65 41.41
CA LYS A 89 33.94 13.68 40.29
C LYS A 89 33.26 14.21 39.03
N ASN A 90 32.23 15.04 39.18
CA ASN A 90 31.49 15.66 38.08
C ASN A 90 30.64 16.81 38.62
N ALA A 91 30.12 17.65 37.73
CA ALA A 91 29.24 18.77 38.06
C ALA A 91 28.00 18.33 38.86
N THR A 92 27.40 17.18 38.53
CA THR A 92 26.29 16.60 39.30
C THR A 92 26.67 16.40 40.77
N THR A 93 27.87 15.89 41.04
CA THR A 93 28.43 15.72 42.39
C THR A 93 28.70 17.07 43.04
N GLY A 94 29.22 18.05 42.29
CA GLY A 94 29.47 19.41 42.77
C GLY A 94 28.20 20.10 43.25
N VAL A 95 27.16 20.15 42.40
CA VAL A 95 25.85 20.72 42.76
C VAL A 95 25.24 19.97 43.94
N ASN A 96 25.29 18.64 43.96
CA ASN A 96 24.80 17.85 45.11
C ASN A 96 25.57 18.20 46.40
N THR A 97 26.88 18.37 46.31
CA THR A 97 27.72 18.74 47.46
C THR A 97 27.29 20.09 48.01
N ILE A 98 27.04 21.08 47.14
CA ILE A 98 26.56 22.40 47.57
C ILE A 98 25.17 22.29 48.21
N LEU A 99 24.19 21.78 47.46
CA LEU A 99 22.79 21.83 47.88
C LEU A 99 22.50 20.95 49.10
N ARG A 100 23.22 19.84 49.31
CA ARG A 100 23.05 18.97 50.48
C ARG A 100 23.75 19.48 51.75
N ASN A 101 24.64 20.45 51.61
CA ASN A 101 25.32 21.07 52.76
C ASN A 101 24.60 22.34 53.26
N LEU A 102 23.86 23.03 52.40
CA LEU A 102 23.03 24.16 52.81
C LEU A 102 21.93 23.69 53.77
N SER A 103 21.72 24.44 54.85
CA SER A 103 20.64 24.19 55.81
C SER A 103 19.38 24.92 55.36
N TYR A 104 18.24 24.25 55.29
CA TYR A 104 16.97 24.82 54.86
C TYR A 104 15.98 24.95 56.02
N GLN A 105 15.27 26.07 56.06
CA GLN A 105 14.22 26.39 57.03
C GLN A 105 12.85 26.34 56.35
N GLU A 106 11.80 26.33 57.17
CA GLU A 106 10.44 26.55 56.68
C GLU A 106 10.37 27.85 55.87
N ARG A 107 9.68 27.78 54.72
CA ARG A 107 9.54 28.88 53.73
C ARG A 107 10.78 29.18 52.87
N ASP A 108 11.90 28.48 53.03
CA ASP A 108 13.00 28.59 52.08
C ASP A 108 12.59 28.03 50.71
N VAL A 109 12.96 28.73 49.63
CA VAL A 109 12.68 28.31 48.26
C VAL A 109 13.93 28.35 47.39
N ILE A 110 14.11 27.31 46.56
CA ILE A 110 15.06 27.27 45.47
C ILE A 110 14.36 27.59 44.14
N ILE A 111 14.93 28.53 43.38
CA ILE A 111 14.48 28.86 42.03
C ILE A 111 15.41 28.23 41.01
N TYR A 112 14.85 27.57 40.00
CA TYR A 112 15.60 26.94 38.91
C TYR A 112 14.85 27.08 37.58
N PHE A 113 15.51 26.79 36.47
CA PHE A 113 15.00 27.05 35.12
C PHE A 113 14.52 25.76 34.42
N ALA A 114 13.55 25.87 33.52
CA ALA A 114 12.97 24.73 32.79
C ALA A 114 14.01 23.87 32.04
N THR A 115 15.13 24.45 31.60
CA THR A 115 16.19 23.73 30.88
C THR A 115 17.35 23.24 31.77
N ILE A 116 17.21 23.29 33.11
CA ILE A 116 18.24 22.78 34.02
C ILE A 116 18.53 21.31 33.71
N TYR A 117 19.75 20.85 33.95
CA TYR A 117 20.09 19.45 33.70
C TYR A 117 19.19 18.48 34.50
N GLY A 118 18.63 17.47 33.85
CA GLY A 118 17.61 16.62 34.49
C GLY A 118 18.06 15.88 35.76
N ALA A 119 19.35 15.55 35.91
CA ALA A 119 19.84 14.98 37.16
C ALA A 119 19.88 16.01 38.31
N ILE A 120 20.07 17.29 37.98
CA ILE A 120 20.00 18.39 38.93
C ILE A 120 18.55 18.68 39.32
N GLU A 121 17.62 18.66 38.37
CA GLU A 121 16.19 18.76 38.72
C GLU A 121 15.77 17.64 39.67
N LYS A 122 16.16 16.39 39.38
CA LYS A 122 15.93 15.25 40.30
C LYS A 122 16.61 15.44 41.66
N THR A 123 17.75 16.13 41.70
CA THR A 123 18.41 16.48 42.98
C THR A 123 17.55 17.46 43.78
N ILE A 124 16.96 18.47 43.13
CA ILE A 124 16.02 19.39 43.76
C ILE A 124 14.81 18.63 44.31
N THR A 125 14.17 17.78 43.51
CA THR A 125 13.04 16.95 43.97
C THR A 125 13.41 16.10 45.18
N SER A 126 14.55 15.41 45.13
CA SER A 126 15.04 14.62 46.27
C SER A 126 15.29 15.46 47.52
N LEU A 127 15.72 16.72 47.37
CA LEU A 127 15.94 17.62 48.51
C LEU A 127 14.61 18.11 49.10
N THR A 128 13.61 18.41 48.27
CA THR A 128 12.28 18.80 48.76
C THR A 128 11.54 17.67 49.48
N GLU A 129 11.94 16.40 49.23
CA GLU A 129 11.41 15.23 49.95
C GLU A 129 12.07 15.03 51.33
N THR A 130 13.29 15.53 51.55
CA THR A 130 14.08 15.27 52.76
C THR A 130 14.35 16.50 53.62
N THR A 131 13.91 17.69 53.17
CA THR A 131 14.12 18.98 53.83
C THR A 131 12.86 19.85 53.68
N PRO A 132 12.66 20.92 54.48
CA PRO A 132 11.53 21.84 54.33
C PRO A 132 11.63 22.77 53.10
N LEU A 133 12.65 22.60 52.26
CA LEU A 133 12.86 23.39 51.05
C LEU A 133 11.70 23.24 50.07
N GLN A 134 11.22 24.36 49.53
CA GLN A 134 10.31 24.40 48.40
C GLN A 134 11.06 24.68 47.10
N ALA A 135 10.48 24.33 45.96
CA ALA A 135 11.03 24.64 44.65
C ALA A 135 10.08 25.50 43.82
N ARG A 136 10.63 26.42 43.02
CA ARG A 136 9.91 27.19 42.01
C ARG A 136 10.68 27.12 40.69
N LYS A 137 9.97 26.78 39.62
CA LYS A 137 10.52 26.67 38.27
C LYS A 137 10.21 27.94 37.50
N VAL A 138 11.23 28.55 36.90
CA VAL A 138 11.06 29.54 35.83
C VAL A 138 10.76 28.76 34.56
N ASP A 139 9.47 28.67 34.22
CA ASP A 139 9.00 27.88 33.09
C ASP A 139 9.02 28.70 31.79
N TYR A 140 9.60 28.16 30.72
CA TYR A 140 9.70 28.81 29.41
C TYR A 140 9.99 27.80 28.30
N THR A 141 9.74 28.22 27.07
CA THR A 141 10.12 27.51 25.85
C THR A 141 11.13 28.34 25.05
N CYS A 142 11.91 27.67 24.21
CA CYS A 142 12.89 28.32 23.33
C CYS A 142 12.34 28.32 21.89
N PRO A 143 12.70 29.30 21.05
CA PRO A 143 13.67 30.37 21.29
C PRO A 143 13.18 31.49 22.22
N ILE A 144 14.08 32.09 23.00
CA ILE A 144 13.81 33.17 23.96
C ILE A 144 15.03 34.08 24.10
N SER A 145 14.84 35.39 24.31
CA SER A 145 15.96 36.31 24.56
C SER A 145 16.50 36.23 25.99
N HIS A 146 17.77 36.61 26.18
CA HIS A 146 18.39 36.71 27.51
C HIS A 146 17.62 37.67 28.42
N GLU A 147 17.18 38.80 27.88
CA GLU A 147 16.45 39.84 28.61
C GLU A 147 15.12 39.31 29.15
N THR A 148 14.37 38.58 28.33
CA THR A 148 13.10 37.97 28.74
C THR A 148 13.34 36.89 29.80
N LEU A 149 14.35 36.05 29.64
CA LEU A 149 14.71 35.03 30.66
C LEU A 149 15.01 35.64 32.03
N VAL A 150 15.83 36.71 32.06
CA VAL A 150 16.17 37.42 33.29
C VAL A 150 14.93 38.07 33.91
N GLN A 151 14.05 38.65 33.09
CA GLN A 151 12.81 39.24 33.59
C GLN A 151 11.88 38.17 34.17
N MET A 152 11.75 37.00 33.54
CA MET A 152 10.95 35.90 34.07
C MET A 152 11.49 35.39 35.41
N PHE A 153 12.81 35.33 35.57
CA PHE A 153 13.44 35.04 36.85
C PHE A 153 13.07 36.06 37.93
N ARG A 154 13.17 37.37 37.62
CA ARG A 154 12.77 38.45 38.54
C ARG A 154 11.31 38.33 38.96
N ASN A 155 10.41 38.08 38.01
CA ASN A 155 8.99 37.90 38.29
C ASN A 155 8.73 36.74 39.26
N VAL A 156 9.44 35.60 39.11
CA VAL A 156 9.31 34.46 40.03
C VAL A 156 9.89 34.79 41.41
N VAL A 157 10.99 35.54 41.50
CA VAL A 157 11.54 36.04 42.77
C VAL A 157 10.53 36.94 43.49
N GLU A 158 9.98 37.93 42.79
CA GLU A 158 8.97 38.86 43.32
C GLU A 158 7.71 38.12 43.79
N GLN A 159 7.22 37.18 42.98
CA GLN A 159 6.07 36.35 43.33
C GLN A 159 6.33 35.54 44.60
N ALA A 160 7.45 34.81 44.67
CA ALA A 160 7.78 34.01 45.85
C ALA A 160 7.87 34.86 47.13
N ARG A 161 8.45 36.06 47.04
CA ARG A 161 8.51 36.99 48.17
C ARG A 161 7.13 37.51 48.58
N SER A 162 6.25 37.78 47.61
CA SER A 162 4.86 38.19 47.89
C SER A 162 4.05 37.10 48.60
N GLU A 163 4.40 35.83 48.38
CA GLU A 163 3.86 34.66 49.09
C GLU A 163 4.45 34.49 50.51
N GLY A 164 5.36 35.38 50.92
CA GLY A 164 6.05 35.31 52.22
C GLY A 164 7.17 34.27 52.29
N LEU A 165 7.69 33.82 51.13
CA LEU A 165 8.79 32.87 51.04
C LEU A 165 10.15 33.56 51.03
N ASN A 166 11.16 32.85 51.52
CA ASN A 166 12.55 33.27 51.48
C ASN A 166 13.26 32.64 50.28
N VAL A 167 13.49 33.43 49.22
CA VAL A 167 14.24 32.96 48.05
C VAL A 167 15.72 32.82 48.43
N LYS A 168 16.14 31.58 48.66
CA LYS A 168 17.45 31.29 49.25
C LYS A 168 18.51 30.93 48.22
N VAL A 169 18.12 30.17 47.19
CA VAL A 169 19.03 29.67 46.16
C VAL A 169 18.44 29.92 44.78
N ALA A 170 19.27 30.37 43.85
CA ALA A 170 19.00 30.35 42.42
C ALA A 170 20.01 29.42 41.73
N LEU A 171 19.50 28.46 40.96
CA LEU A 171 20.29 27.45 40.28
C LEU A 171 20.14 27.58 38.76
N PHE A 172 21.24 27.87 38.07
CA PHE A 172 21.24 28.10 36.63
C PHE A 172 22.55 27.67 35.96
N ASP A 173 22.46 27.42 34.66
CA ASP A 173 23.58 26.91 33.86
C ASP A 173 24.50 28.04 33.36
N THR A 174 25.74 27.73 32.98
CA THR A 174 26.51 28.61 32.08
C THR A 174 26.11 28.42 30.61
N VAL A 175 26.00 27.16 30.20
CA VAL A 175 25.50 26.72 28.90
C VAL A 175 24.60 25.52 29.19
N THR A 176 23.36 25.59 28.74
CA THR A 176 22.33 24.57 29.01
C THR A 176 22.66 23.27 28.28
N SER A 177 22.18 22.13 28.81
CA SER A 177 22.42 20.84 28.18
C SER A 177 21.53 20.59 26.97
N LEU A 178 20.20 20.63 27.13
CA LEU A 178 19.22 20.41 26.07
C LEU A 178 18.07 21.44 26.24
N PRO A 179 17.85 22.36 25.28
CA PRO A 179 18.72 22.65 24.14
C PRO A 179 20.12 23.11 24.56
N GLY A 180 21.11 23.01 23.68
CA GLY A 180 22.44 23.54 23.92
C GLY A 180 22.51 25.02 23.55
N MET A 181 22.50 25.91 24.53
CA MET A 181 22.58 27.36 24.33
C MET A 181 23.29 28.06 25.48
N ARG A 182 23.93 29.20 25.17
CA ARG A 182 24.58 30.06 26.17
C ARG A 182 23.52 30.75 27.03
N PHE A 183 23.59 30.54 28.33
CA PHE A 183 22.63 31.07 29.30
C PHE A 183 23.08 32.44 29.84
N PRO A 184 22.20 33.37 30.24
CA PRO A 184 22.59 34.70 30.75
C PRO A 184 23.10 34.67 32.21
N PHE A 185 24.06 33.78 32.52
CA PHE A 185 24.49 33.55 33.89
C PHE A 185 25.15 34.76 34.55
N GLU A 186 25.81 35.64 33.79
CA GLU A 186 26.42 36.86 34.35
C GLU A 186 25.37 37.81 34.91
N GLU A 187 24.31 38.03 34.15
CA GLU A 187 23.20 38.88 34.57
C GLU A 187 22.46 38.26 35.75
N LEU A 188 22.16 36.95 35.69
CA LEU A 188 21.50 36.24 36.78
C LEU A 188 22.32 36.25 38.07
N THR A 189 23.65 36.13 37.99
CA THR A 189 24.54 36.22 39.15
C THR A 189 24.48 37.61 39.78
N ARG A 190 24.46 38.67 38.95
CA ARG A 190 24.29 40.05 39.43
C ARG A 190 22.94 40.22 40.12
N VAL A 191 21.85 39.74 39.50
CA VAL A 191 20.51 39.76 40.12
C VAL A 191 20.51 39.05 41.46
N CYS A 192 21.09 37.85 41.55
CA CYS A 192 21.15 37.11 42.80
C CYS A 192 21.88 37.89 43.90
N LYS A 193 22.99 38.55 43.56
CA LYS A 193 23.73 39.39 44.49
C LYS A 193 22.91 40.60 44.97
N ASP A 194 22.24 41.30 44.05
CA ASP A 194 21.40 42.46 44.37
C ASP A 194 20.21 42.06 45.27
N GLU A 195 19.70 40.85 45.07
CA GLU A 195 18.56 40.31 45.81
C GLU A 195 18.96 39.54 47.08
N GLY A 196 20.26 39.32 47.35
CA GLY A 196 20.73 38.53 48.50
C GLY A 196 20.39 37.04 48.42
N ILE A 197 20.33 36.48 47.20
CA ILE A 197 20.06 35.07 46.90
C ILE A 197 21.38 34.35 46.61
N PHE A 198 21.58 33.13 47.12
CA PHE A 198 22.76 32.35 46.76
C PHE A 198 22.73 31.93 45.29
N SER A 199 23.75 32.34 44.55
CA SER A 199 23.97 31.93 43.16
C SER A 199 24.71 30.59 43.12
N VAL A 200 24.02 29.53 42.69
CA VAL A 200 24.61 28.22 42.42
C VAL A 200 24.66 28.01 40.92
N ILE A 201 25.86 28.03 40.34
CA ILE A 201 26.04 27.92 38.90
C ILE A 201 26.44 26.49 38.52
N ASP A 202 25.57 25.81 37.78
CA ASP A 202 25.93 24.58 37.06
C ASP A 202 26.71 24.94 35.79
N GLY A 203 28.02 25.10 35.97
CA GLY A 203 28.96 25.34 34.90
C GLY A 203 29.45 24.07 34.22
N ALA A 204 28.71 22.94 34.26
CA ALA A 204 29.13 21.69 33.63
C ALA A 204 29.69 21.89 32.22
N HIS A 205 29.05 22.77 31.44
CA HIS A 205 29.51 23.27 30.15
C HIS A 205 30.10 24.68 30.32
N GLY A 206 31.34 24.76 30.81
CA GLY A 206 31.98 26.03 31.17
C GLY A 206 33.48 26.03 30.91
N ILE A 207 34.27 25.51 31.85
CA ILE A 207 35.73 25.54 31.78
C ILE A 207 36.26 24.86 30.51
N GLY A 208 37.08 25.57 29.75
CA GLY A 208 37.62 25.10 28.48
C GLY A 208 36.66 25.19 27.28
N HIS A 209 35.39 25.54 27.50
CA HIS A 209 34.35 25.74 26.48
C HIS A 209 34.15 27.21 26.13
N ILE A 210 34.00 28.06 27.15
CA ILE A 210 33.79 29.50 27.05
C ILE A 210 34.77 30.24 27.98
N PRO A 211 35.07 31.52 27.73
CA PRO A 211 35.81 32.36 28.67
C PRO A 211 35.04 32.45 30.00
N LEU A 212 35.77 32.31 31.11
CA LEU A 212 35.23 32.43 32.47
C LEU A 212 36.21 33.24 33.32
N ASP A 213 35.70 34.27 33.99
CA ASP A 213 36.42 35.01 35.02
C ASP A 213 35.56 35.01 36.29
N LEU A 214 35.86 34.08 37.20
CA LEU A 214 35.07 33.95 38.43
C LEU A 214 35.42 35.05 39.46
N LYS A 215 36.58 35.71 39.32
CA LYS A 215 36.92 36.87 40.14
C LYS A 215 36.10 38.10 39.76
N GLU A 216 35.77 38.26 38.50
CA GLU A 216 34.82 39.29 38.05
C GLU A 216 33.37 38.88 38.37
N LEU A 217 32.98 37.66 38.01
CA LEU A 217 31.61 37.15 38.16
C LEU A 217 31.16 37.07 39.62
N GLN A 218 32.07 36.72 40.54
CA GLN A 218 31.82 36.59 41.98
C GLN A 218 30.59 35.72 42.35
N PRO A 219 30.41 34.50 41.80
CA PRO A 219 29.31 33.63 42.21
C PRO A 219 29.52 33.12 43.64
N ASP A 220 28.45 32.62 44.27
CA ASP A 220 28.53 32.03 45.61
C ASP A 220 29.00 30.58 45.54
N PHE A 221 28.56 29.85 44.52
CA PHE A 221 29.03 28.50 44.23
C PHE A 221 29.08 28.27 42.73
N PHE A 222 30.14 27.60 42.26
CA PHE A 222 30.29 27.25 40.86
C PHE A 222 30.90 25.86 40.71
N THR A 223 30.40 25.06 39.78
CA THR A 223 31.03 23.78 39.44
C THR A 223 31.16 23.61 37.94
N SER A 224 32.25 22.99 37.47
CA SER A 224 32.45 22.79 36.03
C SER A 224 33.21 21.51 35.70
N ASN A 225 32.78 20.79 34.67
CA ASN A 225 33.42 19.54 34.25
C ASN A 225 34.67 19.82 33.41
N LEU A 226 35.85 19.57 33.97
CA LEU A 226 37.11 19.63 33.21
C LEU A 226 37.13 18.56 32.11
N HIS A 227 36.50 17.42 32.38
CA HIS A 227 36.49 16.31 31.44
C HIS A 227 35.60 16.50 30.21
N LYS A 228 34.74 17.53 30.19
CA LYS A 228 33.92 17.84 29.02
C LYS A 228 34.74 18.59 27.99
N TRP A 229 35.31 19.75 28.33
CA TRP A 229 35.87 20.68 27.34
C TRP A 229 37.33 21.07 27.58
N LEU A 230 37.92 20.68 28.72
CA LEU A 230 39.31 20.98 29.06
C LEU A 230 40.27 19.83 28.70
N TYR A 231 39.78 18.76 28.09
CA TYR A 231 40.57 17.58 27.69
C TYR A 231 41.20 16.81 28.86
N VAL A 232 40.55 16.83 30.01
CA VAL A 232 40.90 16.01 31.17
C VAL A 232 40.16 14.66 31.08
N PRO A 233 40.72 13.55 31.57
CA PRO A 233 40.00 12.28 31.62
C PRO A 233 38.71 12.38 32.44
N ARG A 234 37.72 11.56 32.06
CA ARG A 234 36.39 11.53 32.69
C ARG A 234 36.50 11.27 34.20
N GLY A 235 35.57 11.87 34.94
CA GLY A 235 35.57 11.82 36.40
C GLY A 235 36.29 12.99 37.08
N CYS A 236 36.42 14.14 36.39
CA CYS A 236 37.03 15.36 36.92
C CYS A 236 36.17 16.62 36.73
N ALA A 237 35.87 17.32 37.83
CA ALA A 237 35.18 18.60 37.84
C ALA A 237 35.74 19.52 38.95
N ALA A 238 35.78 20.81 38.69
CA ALA A 238 36.12 21.83 39.68
C ALA A 238 34.88 22.16 40.51
N LEU A 239 35.08 22.36 41.79
CA LEU A 239 34.12 22.97 42.70
C LEU A 239 34.77 24.24 43.26
N TYR A 240 34.19 25.37 42.92
CA TYR A 240 34.57 26.69 43.41
C TYR A 240 33.64 27.10 44.55
N VAL A 241 34.23 27.46 45.68
CA VAL A 241 33.56 28.02 46.85
C VAL A 241 34.43 29.15 47.42
N PRO A 242 33.96 30.41 47.37
CA PRO A 242 34.73 31.53 47.88
C PRO A 242 34.94 31.38 49.38
N VAL A 243 36.05 31.89 49.92
CA VAL A 243 36.41 31.72 51.35
C VAL A 243 35.25 32.08 52.28
N ARG A 244 34.49 33.13 51.94
CA ARG A 244 33.30 33.59 52.68
C ARG A 244 32.18 32.54 52.84
N HIS A 245 32.14 31.49 52.02
CA HIS A 245 31.10 30.45 52.03
C HIS A 245 31.62 29.02 52.25
N GLN A 246 32.94 28.82 52.38
CA GLN A 246 33.52 27.49 52.62
C GLN A 246 32.99 26.82 53.89
N HIS A 247 32.70 27.61 54.93
CA HIS A 247 32.12 27.12 56.19
C HIS A 247 30.73 26.48 56.03
N LEU A 248 30.00 26.81 54.95
CA LEU A 248 28.71 26.20 54.64
C LEU A 248 28.87 24.77 54.13
N ILE A 249 30.03 24.40 53.59
CA ILE A 249 30.34 23.04 53.15
C ILE A 249 30.90 22.25 54.33
N ARG A 250 30.00 21.67 55.13
CA ARG A 250 30.33 20.90 56.32
C ARG A 250 30.92 19.52 56.00
N THR A 251 30.52 18.89 54.90
CA THR A 251 30.98 17.57 54.48
C THR A 251 31.13 17.44 52.96
N THR A 252 31.98 16.51 52.52
CA THR A 252 32.03 16.03 51.13
C THR A 252 30.91 15.03 50.83
N LEU A 253 30.80 14.63 49.56
CA LEU A 253 29.92 13.55 49.12
C LEU A 253 30.72 12.40 48.46
N PRO A 254 30.81 11.21 49.10
CA PRO A 254 30.35 10.90 50.47
C PRO A 254 31.19 11.61 51.54
N THR A 255 30.72 11.62 52.78
CA THR A 255 31.51 12.05 53.96
C THR A 255 32.76 11.18 54.10
N SER A 256 33.90 11.79 54.44
CA SER A 256 35.21 11.11 54.52
C SER A 256 36.08 11.68 55.66
N TRP A 257 37.35 11.30 55.72
CA TRP A 257 38.32 11.60 56.77
C TRP A 257 38.55 13.09 57.06
N GLY A 258 38.28 13.98 56.09
CA GLY A 258 38.39 15.43 56.28
C GLY A 258 37.20 16.08 56.98
N PHE A 259 36.15 15.33 57.34
CA PHE A 259 35.00 15.86 58.08
C PHE A 259 35.39 16.25 59.51
N ILE A 260 35.09 17.50 59.88
CA ILE A 260 35.33 18.02 61.23
C ILE A 260 34.00 18.04 61.98
N ALA A 261 33.85 17.11 62.93
CA ALA A 261 32.67 17.00 63.77
C ALA A 261 32.47 18.27 64.62
N ASP A 262 31.22 18.51 65.04
CA ASP A 262 30.94 19.54 66.04
C ASP A 262 31.75 19.23 67.33
N PRO A 263 32.38 20.23 67.97
CA PRO A 263 33.13 20.03 69.22
C PRO A 263 32.33 19.35 70.34
N THR A 264 30.99 19.42 70.29
CA THR A 264 30.09 18.78 71.25
C THR A 264 29.79 17.30 70.94
N SER A 265 30.26 16.79 69.79
CA SER A 265 30.08 15.39 69.36
C SER A 265 31.05 14.44 70.05
N SER A 266 30.61 13.21 70.34
CA SER A 266 31.44 12.12 70.92
C SER A 266 32.57 11.64 70.00
N THR A 267 32.72 12.21 68.80
CA THR A 267 33.73 11.89 67.79
C THR A 267 34.76 13.01 67.56
N ALA A 268 34.71 14.10 68.34
CA ALA A 268 35.53 15.30 68.13
C ALA A 268 37.05 15.08 68.26
N ASP A 269 37.51 14.04 68.96
CA ASP A 269 38.93 13.82 69.30
C ASP A 269 39.70 12.87 68.34
N LYS A 270 39.11 12.45 67.21
CA LYS A 270 39.79 11.52 66.29
C LYS A 270 40.62 12.27 65.23
N PRO A 271 41.96 12.11 65.18
CA PRO A 271 42.80 12.81 64.21
C PRO A 271 42.60 12.28 62.78
N ASN A 272 42.70 13.16 61.78
CA ASN A 272 42.73 12.76 60.37
C ASN A 272 44.08 12.10 60.03
N ILE A 273 44.08 10.78 59.89
CA ILE A 273 45.28 9.96 59.61
C ILE A 273 45.84 10.11 58.18
N LEU A 274 45.17 10.87 57.31
CA LEU A 274 45.57 11.11 55.92
C LEU A 274 46.07 12.53 55.67
N THR A 275 45.95 13.44 56.66
CA THR A 275 46.56 14.77 56.59
C THR A 275 48.01 14.69 57.10
N PRO A 276 49.02 15.08 56.29
CA PRO A 276 50.39 15.16 56.77
C PRO A 276 50.53 16.15 57.95
N VAL A 277 51.31 15.78 58.96
CA VAL A 277 51.62 16.67 60.10
C VAL A 277 52.30 17.94 59.58
N GLY A 278 51.75 19.11 59.91
CA GLY A 278 52.28 20.41 59.47
C GLY A 278 51.73 20.94 58.13
N SER A 279 50.64 20.37 57.61
CA SER A 279 49.89 20.90 56.46
C SER A 279 49.53 22.39 56.67
N GLN A 280 49.75 23.22 55.64
CA GLN A 280 49.30 24.62 55.61
C GLN A 280 47.96 24.81 54.87
N ARG A 281 47.31 23.71 54.48
CA ARG A 281 46.03 23.76 53.77
C ARG A 281 44.92 24.21 54.71
N SER A 282 43.93 24.90 54.17
CA SER A 282 42.71 25.22 54.92
C SER A 282 41.89 23.96 55.19
N ALA A 283 41.04 24.01 56.21
CA ALA A 283 40.12 22.90 56.53
C ALA A 283 39.24 22.50 55.33
N PHE A 284 38.86 23.47 54.48
CA PHE A 284 38.09 23.21 53.26
C PHE A 284 38.89 22.44 52.22
N GLU A 285 40.18 22.74 52.05
CA GLU A 285 41.04 21.99 51.13
C GLU A 285 41.28 20.56 51.61
N GLU A 286 41.53 20.38 52.91
CA GLU A 286 41.71 19.07 53.52
C GLU A 286 40.44 18.21 53.46
N LEU A 287 39.26 18.85 53.55
CA LEU A 287 37.96 18.20 53.42
C LEU A 287 37.85 17.39 52.12
N PHE A 288 38.38 17.90 51.01
CA PHE A 288 38.31 17.27 49.68
C PHE A 288 39.58 16.51 49.27
N GLN A 289 40.64 16.54 50.08
CA GLN A 289 41.92 15.91 49.72
C GLN A 289 41.80 14.39 49.55
N PHE A 290 41.01 13.73 50.40
CA PHE A 290 40.76 12.30 50.32
C PHE A 290 39.31 11.97 50.62
N VAL A 291 38.56 11.59 49.58
CA VAL A 291 37.12 11.32 49.66
C VAL A 291 36.82 9.93 49.10
N ALA A 292 36.94 8.91 49.96
CA ALA A 292 36.90 7.48 49.62
C ALA A 292 38.03 7.02 48.67
N THR A 293 38.47 5.77 48.82
CA THR A 293 39.50 5.16 47.98
C THR A 293 38.97 4.92 46.56
N ARG A 294 39.62 5.49 45.56
CA ARG A 294 39.23 5.42 44.14
C ARG A 294 40.39 5.85 43.23
N ASP A 295 40.25 5.61 41.93
CA ASP A 295 41.16 6.19 40.93
C ASP A 295 40.85 7.69 40.74
N ASP A 296 41.73 8.54 41.28
CA ASP A 296 41.73 10.00 41.16
C ASP A 296 42.86 10.50 40.23
N ALA A 297 43.52 9.61 39.48
CA ALA A 297 44.61 9.97 38.56
C ALA A 297 44.18 11.01 37.51
N ALA A 298 42.90 11.02 37.13
CA ALA A 298 42.33 12.05 36.24
C ALA A 298 42.55 13.47 36.78
N TYR A 299 42.45 13.70 38.10
CA TYR A 299 42.70 14.99 38.72
C TYR A 299 44.13 15.45 38.49
N LEU A 300 45.09 14.53 38.48
CA LEU A 300 46.52 14.83 38.38
C LEU A 300 46.94 15.24 36.97
N THR A 301 46.14 14.92 35.95
CA THR A 301 46.45 15.21 34.54
C THR A 301 46.06 16.61 34.07
N VAL A 302 45.48 17.45 34.93
CA VAL A 302 45.05 18.80 34.54
C VAL A 302 46.21 19.64 33.97
N PRO A 303 47.42 19.67 34.56
CA PRO A 303 48.55 20.39 33.98
C PRO A 303 48.92 19.90 32.57
N ASP A 304 48.83 18.59 32.31
CA ASP A 304 49.10 18.01 30.99
C ASP A 304 48.06 18.44 29.96
N ALA A 305 46.79 18.48 30.35
CA ALA A 305 45.70 18.95 29.49
C ALA A 305 45.82 20.44 29.17
N VAL A 306 46.18 21.26 30.17
CA VAL A 306 46.47 22.70 29.98
C VAL A 306 47.67 22.90 29.07
N ARG A 307 48.73 22.12 29.26
CA ARG A 307 49.92 22.18 28.41
C ARG A 307 49.61 21.79 26.96
N PHE A 308 48.83 20.75 26.72
CA PHE A 308 48.37 20.40 25.38
C PHE A 308 47.60 21.57 24.73
N ARG A 309 46.67 22.18 25.47
CA ARG A 309 45.88 23.32 24.99
C ARG A 309 46.75 24.55 24.68
N THR A 310 47.81 24.78 25.44
CA THR A 310 48.73 25.90 25.22
C THR A 310 49.68 25.61 24.06
N ASP A 311 50.43 24.52 24.15
CA ASP A 311 51.56 24.23 23.25
C ASP A 311 51.09 23.71 21.89
N VAL A 312 50.07 22.84 21.85
CA VAL A 312 49.58 22.22 20.60
C VAL A 312 48.44 23.02 19.96
N CYS A 313 47.47 23.47 20.76
CA CYS A 313 46.30 24.20 20.26
C CYS A 313 46.52 25.72 20.13
N GLY A 314 47.60 26.27 20.70
CA GLY A 314 47.90 27.70 20.61
C GLY A 314 47.19 28.58 21.64
N GLY A 315 46.72 28.01 22.76
CA GLY A 315 46.14 28.74 23.88
C GLY A 315 44.60 28.73 23.94
N HIS A 316 44.07 29.19 25.07
CA HIS A 316 42.62 29.16 25.35
C HIS A 316 41.80 30.05 24.42
N ASP A 317 42.26 31.27 24.12
CA ASP A 317 41.53 32.22 23.27
C ASP A 317 41.35 31.71 21.83
N ALA A 318 42.39 31.05 21.28
CA ALA A 318 42.32 30.43 19.97
C ALA A 318 41.27 29.31 19.94
N ILE A 319 41.21 28.49 21.00
CA ILE A 319 40.21 27.43 21.13
C ILE A 319 38.80 28.04 21.23
N PHE A 320 38.57 28.99 22.14
CA PHE A 320 37.24 29.58 22.35
C PHE A 320 36.69 30.21 21.07
N LYS A 321 37.51 31.01 20.38
CA LYS A 321 37.14 31.62 19.11
C LYS A 321 36.76 30.56 18.07
N TYR A 322 37.60 29.54 17.91
CA TYR A 322 37.36 28.49 16.93
C TYR A 322 36.08 27.70 17.22
N LEU A 323 35.84 27.33 18.49
CA LEU A 323 34.65 26.58 18.88
C LEU A 323 33.36 27.38 18.62
N GLU A 324 33.34 28.67 18.99
CA GLU A 324 32.18 29.55 18.76
C GLU A 324 31.91 29.72 17.26
N GLU A 325 32.94 30.08 16.48
CA GLU A 325 32.80 30.29 15.03
C GLU A 325 32.33 29.01 14.30
N LEU A 326 32.92 27.87 14.65
CA LEU A 326 32.56 26.59 14.04
C LEU A 326 31.17 26.12 14.47
N ALA A 327 30.75 26.35 15.72
CA ALA A 327 29.40 25.99 16.16
C ALA A 327 28.32 26.83 15.46
N ILE A 328 28.59 28.12 15.28
CA ILE A 328 27.73 29.02 14.51
C ILE A 328 27.62 28.49 13.08
N GLN A 329 28.74 28.34 12.37
CA GLN A 329 28.76 27.88 10.98
C GLN A 329 28.13 26.48 10.82
N GLY A 330 28.49 25.53 11.68
CA GLY A 330 27.99 24.16 11.62
C GLY A 330 26.48 24.07 11.86
N GLY A 331 25.94 24.90 12.75
CA GLY A 331 24.50 25.05 12.94
C GLY A 331 23.81 25.53 11.66
N ASP A 332 24.32 26.59 11.04
CA ASP A 332 23.74 27.17 9.82
C ASP A 332 23.78 26.19 8.65
N ILE A 333 24.90 25.46 8.49
CA ILE A 333 25.06 24.42 7.46
C ILE A 333 24.00 23.31 7.62
N VAL A 334 23.83 22.79 8.84
CA VAL A 334 22.88 21.70 9.10
C VAL A 334 21.43 22.18 8.97
N ALA A 335 21.13 23.40 9.46
CA ALA A 335 19.81 24.01 9.31
C ALA A 335 19.45 24.22 7.83
N ALA A 336 20.38 24.72 7.02
CA ALA A 336 20.21 24.88 5.58
C ALA A 336 19.98 23.54 4.87
N ALA A 337 20.75 22.49 5.23
CA ALA A 337 20.57 21.16 4.66
C ALA A 337 19.19 20.55 4.96
N LEU A 338 18.63 20.88 6.13
CA LEU A 338 17.31 20.42 6.58
C LEU A 338 16.16 21.33 6.15
N GLY A 339 16.43 22.53 5.63
CA GLY A 339 15.41 23.54 5.33
C GLY A 339 14.71 24.05 6.58
N THR A 340 15.46 24.24 7.67
CA THR A 340 14.97 24.61 9.01
C THR A 340 15.83 25.71 9.63
N ASP A 341 15.71 25.94 10.94
CA ASP A 341 16.34 27.04 11.65
C ASP A 341 17.24 26.54 12.79
N VAL A 342 18.23 27.36 13.11
CA VAL A 342 19.06 27.22 14.31
C VAL A 342 18.37 27.94 15.47
N LEU A 343 18.47 27.41 16.68
CA LEU A 343 17.97 28.04 17.89
C LEU A 343 18.75 29.34 18.17
N GLN A 344 18.05 30.46 18.05
CA GLN A 344 18.55 31.83 18.26
C GLN A 344 17.40 32.73 18.72
N GLU A 345 17.69 33.96 19.14
CA GLU A 345 16.68 34.89 19.63
C GLU A 345 15.56 35.12 18.60
N PRO A 346 14.27 35.18 19.02
CA PRO A 346 13.15 35.28 18.10
C PRO A 346 13.13 36.59 17.30
N ASP A 347 13.63 37.68 17.88
CA ASP A 347 13.60 39.03 17.29
C ASP A 347 14.97 39.48 16.75
N LEU A 348 15.86 38.54 16.43
CA LEU A 348 17.22 38.84 15.98
C LEU A 348 17.19 39.55 14.61
N ARG A 349 17.72 40.76 14.52
CA ARG A 349 17.73 41.53 13.26
C ARG A 349 18.88 41.07 12.36
N ALA A 350 18.74 41.31 11.06
CA ALA A 350 19.81 41.03 10.10
C ALA A 350 21.10 41.79 10.49
N GLY A 351 22.18 41.05 10.75
CA GLY A 351 23.47 41.58 11.18
C GLY A 351 23.74 41.50 12.69
N ASP A 352 22.69 41.27 13.51
CA ASP A 352 22.87 41.05 14.94
C ASP A 352 23.46 39.66 15.22
N LYS A 353 24.32 39.56 16.24
CA LYS A 353 24.88 38.28 16.70
C LYS A 353 24.05 37.73 17.84
N SER A 354 23.59 36.50 17.68
CA SER A 354 22.88 35.77 18.72
C SER A 354 23.74 35.59 19.96
N LYS A 355 23.22 35.96 21.14
CA LYS A 355 23.85 35.70 22.44
C LYS A 355 23.70 34.22 22.81
N LEU A 356 22.58 33.58 22.46
CA LEU A 356 22.34 32.15 22.68
C LEU A 356 23.38 31.25 21.99
N ARG A 357 23.90 31.68 20.84
CA ARG A 357 24.86 30.92 20.02
C ARG A 357 26.33 31.14 20.40
N ARG A 358 26.63 31.95 21.43
CA ARG A 358 28.01 32.27 21.88
C ARG A 358 28.63 31.15 22.72
N CYS A 359 28.71 29.95 22.15
CA CYS A 359 29.40 28.80 22.74
C CYS A 359 29.75 27.78 21.65
N GLY A 360 30.58 26.79 21.98
CA GLY A 360 30.90 25.66 21.08
C GLY A 360 29.78 24.65 20.84
N MET A 361 28.52 25.00 21.05
CA MET A 361 27.35 24.17 20.77
C MET A 361 26.36 24.92 19.89
N SER A 362 25.60 24.16 19.10
CA SER A 362 24.49 24.69 18.31
C SER A 362 23.31 23.74 18.40
N THR A 363 22.08 24.26 18.32
CA THR A 363 20.87 23.45 18.36
C THR A 363 20.05 23.74 17.11
N VAL A 364 19.75 22.71 16.32
CA VAL A 364 19.09 22.83 15.03
C VAL A 364 17.74 22.11 15.07
N ARG A 365 16.71 22.75 14.54
CA ARG A 365 15.38 22.16 14.46
C ARG A 365 15.38 21.06 13.40
N LEU A 366 14.84 19.88 13.72
CA LEU A 366 14.49 18.90 12.70
C LEU A 366 13.12 19.27 12.13
N PRO A 367 12.85 19.03 10.83
CA PRO A 367 11.56 19.37 10.22
C PRO A 367 10.44 18.40 10.64
N ILE A 368 10.51 17.82 11.84
CA ILE A 368 9.57 16.84 12.37
C ILE A 368 8.74 17.53 13.47
N PRO A 369 7.50 17.94 13.16
CA PRO A 369 6.62 18.50 14.17
C PRO A 369 6.06 17.42 15.09
N VAL A 370 5.65 17.80 16.29
CA VAL A 370 5.09 16.91 17.32
C VAL A 370 3.70 17.42 17.71
N GLY A 371 2.71 16.54 17.76
CA GLY A 371 1.34 16.90 18.18
C GLY A 371 0.50 17.60 17.11
N VAL A 372 -0.68 18.11 17.50
CA VAL A 372 -1.59 18.83 16.59
C VAL A 372 -1.18 20.31 16.57
N GLN A 373 -0.69 20.80 15.42
CA GLN A 373 -0.38 22.22 15.27
C GLN A 373 -1.68 23.03 15.15
N GLU A 374 -2.12 23.66 16.24
CA GLU A 374 -3.17 24.68 16.19
C GLU A 374 -2.56 26.04 15.82
N GLY A 375 -2.88 26.54 14.61
CA GLY A 375 -2.74 27.96 14.25
C GLY A 375 -1.34 28.58 14.40
N GLY A 376 -0.42 28.32 13.47
CA GLY A 376 0.86 29.04 13.42
C GLY A 376 1.65 28.86 12.11
N LYS A 377 2.24 29.96 11.63
CA LYS A 377 2.90 30.22 10.33
C LYS A 377 4.23 29.46 10.05
N LEU A 378 4.35 28.18 10.38
CA LEU A 378 5.53 27.37 10.03
C LEU A 378 5.08 26.05 9.41
N SER A 379 4.87 26.05 8.08
CA SER A 379 4.52 24.85 7.33
C SER A 379 5.70 23.88 7.31
N SER A 380 5.66 22.83 8.15
CA SER A 380 6.50 21.67 7.86
C SER A 380 5.98 21.04 6.57
N PRO A 381 6.86 20.64 5.63
CA PRO A 381 6.44 19.78 4.52
C PRO A 381 6.04 18.37 4.98
N TYR A 382 6.17 18.05 6.29
CA TYR A 382 5.99 16.72 6.84
C TYR A 382 4.91 16.68 7.93
N PRO A 383 4.16 15.56 8.03
CA PRO A 383 3.09 15.41 9.02
C PRO A 383 3.67 15.34 10.45
N PRO A 384 2.90 15.76 11.46
CA PRO A 384 3.33 15.67 12.84
C PRO A 384 3.38 14.23 13.33
N VAL A 385 4.36 13.97 14.20
CA VAL A 385 4.49 12.74 14.97
C VAL A 385 3.60 12.83 16.21
N ALA A 386 2.85 11.78 16.51
CA ALA A 386 2.05 11.70 17.72
C ALA A 386 2.97 11.71 18.96
N ALA A 387 2.52 12.36 20.05
CA ALA A 387 3.32 12.50 21.27
C ALA A 387 3.80 11.16 21.83
N GLU A 388 2.99 10.11 21.72
CA GLU A 388 3.31 8.73 22.14
C GLU A 388 4.41 8.05 21.31
N ASP A 389 4.65 8.51 20.09
CA ASP A 389 5.63 7.94 19.16
C ASP A 389 6.96 8.71 19.12
N VAL A 390 7.03 9.88 19.76
CA VAL A 390 8.24 10.71 19.83
C VAL A 390 9.45 9.91 20.31
N SER A 391 9.30 9.14 21.39
CA SER A 391 10.39 8.34 21.96
C SER A 391 10.92 7.29 20.98
N LYS A 392 10.05 6.69 20.17
CA LYS A 392 10.41 5.70 19.15
C LYS A 392 11.16 6.36 17.99
N VAL A 393 10.71 7.52 17.53
CA VAL A 393 11.36 8.28 16.46
C VAL A 393 12.74 8.76 16.91
N VAL A 394 12.84 9.32 18.11
CA VAL A 394 14.11 9.74 18.71
C VAL A 394 15.07 8.54 18.82
N HIS A 395 14.59 7.41 19.34
CA HIS A 395 15.39 6.19 19.45
C HIS A 395 15.88 5.71 18.08
N PHE A 396 15.00 5.65 17.08
CA PHE A 396 15.36 5.28 15.71
C PHE A 396 16.46 6.19 15.17
N LEU A 397 16.28 7.51 15.22
CA LEU A 397 17.28 8.47 14.72
C LEU A 397 18.64 8.26 15.39
N GLN A 398 18.67 8.13 16.71
CA GLN A 398 19.93 8.01 17.45
C GLN A 398 20.62 6.66 17.25
N VAL A 399 19.88 5.56 17.21
CA VAL A 399 20.44 4.22 16.93
C VAL A 399 20.95 4.17 15.51
N THR A 400 20.20 4.68 14.52
CA THR A 400 20.65 4.68 13.13
C THR A 400 21.88 5.56 12.93
N LEU A 401 21.95 6.75 13.56
CA LEU A 401 23.15 7.57 13.55
C LEU A 401 24.38 6.82 14.08
N ASN A 402 24.20 6.03 15.15
CA ASN A 402 25.27 5.24 15.75
C ASN A 402 25.69 4.06 14.86
N ASP A 403 24.72 3.22 14.50
CA ASP A 403 24.97 1.90 13.89
C ASP A 403 25.29 1.99 12.40
N GLU A 404 24.63 2.91 11.66
CA GLU A 404 24.85 3.05 10.21
C GLU A 404 25.87 4.13 9.85
N PHE A 405 25.99 5.19 10.67
CA PHE A 405 26.80 6.37 10.33
C PHE A 405 27.99 6.61 11.25
N GLY A 406 28.19 5.78 12.27
CA GLY A 406 29.33 5.93 13.20
C GLY A 406 29.34 7.30 13.88
N THR A 407 28.19 7.84 14.25
CA THR A 407 28.12 9.14 14.93
C THR A 407 27.01 9.18 15.97
N PHE A 408 26.98 10.23 16.77
CA PHE A 408 25.87 10.47 17.68
C PHE A 408 25.65 11.97 17.82
N VAL A 409 24.41 12.39 17.65
CA VAL A 409 23.92 13.70 18.09
C VAL A 409 22.63 13.48 18.89
N PRO A 410 22.47 14.12 20.06
CA PRO A 410 21.23 14.01 20.83
C PRO A 410 20.08 14.63 20.05
N VAL A 411 19.03 13.84 19.84
CA VAL A 411 17.74 14.32 19.32
C VAL A 411 16.75 14.33 20.48
N PHE A 412 15.99 15.41 20.61
CA PHE A 412 15.06 15.61 21.72
C PHE A 412 13.87 16.45 21.28
N GLN A 413 12.74 16.28 21.96
CA GLN A 413 11.59 17.16 21.79
C GLN A 413 11.80 18.43 22.61
N HIS A 414 11.51 19.58 22.01
CA HIS A 414 11.39 20.85 22.72
C HIS A 414 10.29 21.69 22.06
N GLY A 415 9.26 22.01 22.85
CA GLY A 415 7.99 22.52 22.31
C GLY A 415 7.36 21.52 21.31
N ASP A 416 6.86 22.07 20.20
CA ASP A 416 6.13 21.30 19.18
C ASP A 416 7.04 20.70 18.09
N TRP A 417 8.34 20.59 18.36
CA TRP A 417 9.33 20.17 17.36
C TRP A 417 10.39 19.26 17.96
N LEU A 418 10.97 18.40 17.11
CA LEU A 418 12.23 17.74 17.41
C LEU A 418 13.40 18.66 17.08
N TRP A 419 14.42 18.63 17.93
CA TRP A 419 15.66 19.37 17.79
C TRP A 419 16.85 18.43 17.94
N THR A 420 17.97 18.80 17.34
CA THR A 420 19.25 18.12 17.52
C THR A 420 20.31 19.10 18.02
N ARG A 421 21.13 18.67 18.98
CA ARG A 421 22.25 19.50 19.50
C ARG A 421 23.57 19.00 18.94
N LEU A 422 24.35 19.93 18.42
CA LEU A 422 25.63 19.74 17.76
C LEU A 422 26.75 20.33 18.62
N CYS A 423 27.94 19.74 18.60
CA CYS A 423 29.12 20.26 19.28
C CYS A 423 30.24 20.54 18.28
N ALA A 424 30.77 21.76 18.28
CA ALA A 424 32.03 22.08 17.62
C ALA A 424 33.22 21.61 18.45
N GLN A 425 34.32 21.26 17.79
CA GLN A 425 35.57 20.88 18.44
C GLN A 425 36.80 21.22 17.60
N VAL A 426 37.97 21.32 18.25
CA VAL A 426 39.25 21.64 17.59
C VAL A 426 39.67 20.63 16.52
N TYR A 427 39.07 19.45 16.53
CA TYR A 427 39.31 18.36 15.58
C TYR A 427 38.21 18.19 14.53
N LEU A 428 37.22 19.09 14.52
CA LEU A 428 36.14 19.13 13.54
C LEU A 428 36.31 20.34 12.63
N GLU A 429 35.71 20.30 11.44
CA GLU A 429 35.70 21.40 10.47
C GLU A 429 34.31 21.54 9.82
N PRO A 430 34.02 22.63 9.06
CA PRO A 430 32.68 22.84 8.47
C PRO A 430 32.16 21.63 7.66
N LYS A 431 33.05 20.93 6.97
CA LYS A 431 32.75 19.72 6.18
C LYS A 431 32.14 18.58 7.02
N ASP A 432 32.44 18.50 8.31
CA ASP A 432 31.82 17.51 9.21
C ASP A 432 30.33 17.78 9.42
N PHE A 433 29.95 19.06 9.44
CA PHE A 433 28.56 19.50 9.58
C PHE A 433 27.80 19.41 8.25
N GLU A 434 28.46 19.62 7.11
CA GLU A 434 27.88 19.35 5.78
C GLU A 434 27.50 17.87 5.65
N TRP A 435 28.42 16.99 6.05
CA TRP A 435 28.16 15.55 6.09
C TRP A 435 26.97 15.21 7.01
N LEU A 436 26.95 15.76 8.23
CA LEU A 436 25.85 15.52 9.17
C LEU A 436 24.51 16.03 8.62
N GLY A 437 24.49 17.20 7.98
CA GLY A 437 23.28 17.74 7.37
C GLY A 437 22.70 16.80 6.31
N GLY A 438 23.55 16.22 5.46
CA GLY A 438 23.14 15.20 4.49
C GLY A 438 22.61 13.93 5.16
N VAL A 439 23.27 13.44 6.21
CA VAL A 439 22.83 12.26 6.97
C VAL A 439 21.47 12.49 7.63
N LEU A 440 21.31 13.59 8.36
CA LEU A 440 20.06 13.91 9.06
C LEU A 440 18.90 14.11 8.08
N ARG A 441 19.14 14.75 6.93
CA ARG A 441 18.14 14.87 5.86
C ARG A 441 17.68 13.50 5.37
N GLY A 442 18.61 12.59 5.05
CA GLY A 442 18.27 11.24 4.62
C GLY A 442 17.49 10.44 5.67
N LEU A 443 17.81 10.62 6.96
CA LEU A 443 17.09 9.99 8.06
C LEU A 443 15.67 10.52 8.21
N VAL A 444 15.48 11.84 8.12
CA VAL A 444 14.15 12.46 8.11
C VAL A 444 13.30 11.88 6.97
N GLU A 445 13.85 11.80 5.76
CA GLU A 445 13.18 11.20 4.60
C GLU A 445 12.76 9.74 4.83
N ARG A 446 13.59 8.94 5.52
CA ARG A 446 13.25 7.55 5.90
C ARG A 446 12.10 7.48 6.92
N VAL A 447 12.11 8.31 7.95
CA VAL A 447 11.01 8.38 8.95
C VAL A 447 9.68 8.64 8.23
N ILE A 448 9.68 9.58 7.27
CA ILE A 448 8.49 9.93 6.50
C ILE A 448 8.01 8.76 5.64
N ALA A 449 8.91 8.08 4.93
CA ALA A 449 8.55 6.93 4.10
C ALA A 449 7.88 5.82 4.92
N LEU A 450 8.36 5.58 6.14
CA LEU A 450 7.75 4.61 7.07
C LEU A 450 6.34 5.03 7.51
N LEU A 451 6.15 6.31 7.88
CA LEU A 451 4.85 6.84 8.26
C LEU A 451 3.85 6.79 7.09
N ALA A 452 4.26 7.18 5.88
CA ALA A 452 3.42 7.11 4.70
C ALA A 452 3.01 5.67 4.35
N GLY A 453 3.95 4.72 4.46
CA GLY A 453 3.68 3.29 4.28
C GLY A 453 2.67 2.75 5.28
N ALA A 454 2.76 3.14 6.55
CA ALA A 454 1.82 2.75 7.58
C ALA A 454 0.40 3.29 7.31
N VAL A 455 0.27 4.54 6.86
CA VAL A 455 -1.03 5.13 6.50
C VAL A 455 -1.68 4.39 5.32
N VAL A 456 -0.91 4.08 4.27
CA VAL A 456 -1.43 3.31 3.12
C VAL A 456 -1.89 1.92 3.55
N PHE A 457 -1.10 1.25 4.41
CA PHE A 457 -1.47 -0.06 4.95
C PHE A 457 -2.73 -0.01 5.82
N LEU A 458 -2.88 1.02 6.65
CA LEU A 458 -4.06 1.22 7.49
C LEU A 458 -5.30 1.47 6.62
N VAL A 459 -5.22 2.35 5.63
CA VAL A 459 -6.34 2.63 4.70
C VAL A 459 -6.74 1.36 3.96
N TYR A 460 -5.78 0.58 3.47
CA TYR A 460 -6.04 -0.71 2.83
C TYR A 460 -6.75 -1.68 3.79
N THR A 461 -6.28 -1.77 5.04
CA THR A 461 -6.84 -2.69 6.04
C THR A 461 -8.26 -2.30 6.45
N VAL A 462 -8.48 -1.02 6.75
CA VAL A 462 -9.81 -0.49 7.11
C VAL A 462 -10.80 -0.68 5.96
N THR A 463 -10.41 -0.35 4.73
CA THR A 463 -11.28 -0.56 3.56
C THR A 463 -11.58 -2.04 3.30
N ALA A 464 -10.61 -2.93 3.51
CA ALA A 464 -10.82 -4.38 3.41
C ALA A 464 -11.78 -4.92 4.49
N ILE A 465 -11.62 -4.48 5.75
CA ILE A 465 -12.52 -4.83 6.85
C ILE A 465 -13.93 -4.30 6.58
N GLN A 466 -14.06 -3.04 6.19
CA GLN A 466 -15.35 -2.42 5.91
C GLN A 466 -16.07 -3.10 4.74
N ARG A 467 -15.34 -3.50 3.69
CA ARG A 467 -15.90 -4.30 2.60
C ARG A 467 -16.41 -5.65 3.10
N LYS A 468 -15.64 -6.37 3.93
CA LYS A 468 -16.05 -7.66 4.50
C LYS A 468 -17.26 -7.52 5.43
N TYR A 469 -17.30 -6.48 6.24
CA TYR A 469 -18.42 -6.18 7.12
C TYR A 469 -19.69 -5.87 6.34
N ASN A 470 -19.59 -5.06 5.28
CA ASN A 470 -20.72 -4.77 4.40
C ASN A 470 -21.27 -6.04 3.72
N GLN A 471 -20.40 -6.91 3.23
CA GLN A 471 -20.78 -8.21 2.66
C GLN A 471 -21.51 -9.09 3.69
N TYR A 472 -20.98 -9.18 4.91
CA TYR A 472 -21.61 -9.93 5.99
C TYR A 472 -23.00 -9.36 6.35
N ARG A 473 -23.12 -8.02 6.44
CA ARG A 473 -24.37 -7.33 6.73
C ARG A 473 -25.44 -7.61 5.68
N ILE A 474 -25.09 -7.55 4.39
CA ILE A 474 -26.02 -7.85 3.29
C ILE A 474 -26.43 -9.33 3.31
N ALA A 475 -25.48 -10.24 3.49
CA ALA A 475 -25.75 -11.67 3.57
C ALA A 475 -26.71 -11.99 4.73
N ARG A 476 -26.48 -11.42 5.92
CA ARG A 476 -27.34 -11.61 7.09
C ARG A 476 -28.73 -11.00 6.91
N ALA A 477 -28.82 -9.80 6.35
CA ALA A 477 -30.11 -9.14 6.10
C ALA A 477 -31.00 -9.90 5.11
N ASN A 478 -30.41 -10.72 4.23
CA ASN A 478 -31.13 -11.53 3.24
C ASN A 478 -31.20 -13.01 3.64
N ASN A 479 -30.85 -13.37 4.88
CA ASN A 479 -30.82 -14.75 5.38
C ASN A 479 -30.01 -15.71 4.49
N CYS A 480 -28.93 -15.21 3.89
CA CYS A 480 -28.11 -16.00 2.99
C CYS A 480 -27.36 -17.10 3.75
N GLN A 481 -27.31 -18.28 3.16
CA GLN A 481 -26.56 -19.43 3.65
C GLN A 481 -25.42 -19.78 2.67
N PRO A 482 -24.35 -20.45 3.13
CA PRO A 482 -23.29 -20.88 2.24
C PRO A 482 -23.79 -21.95 1.25
N VAL A 483 -23.30 -21.88 0.02
CA VAL A 483 -23.45 -22.96 -0.97
C VAL A 483 -22.40 -24.05 -0.76
N HIS A 484 -22.65 -25.24 -1.29
CA HIS A 484 -21.65 -26.29 -1.34
C HIS A 484 -20.40 -25.80 -2.11
N CYS A 485 -19.21 -26.08 -1.58
CA CYS A 485 -17.96 -25.58 -2.15
C CYS A 485 -17.18 -26.74 -2.79
N GLN A 486 -16.97 -26.66 -4.10
CA GLN A 486 -16.01 -27.52 -4.77
C GLN A 486 -14.61 -27.15 -4.27
N VAL A 487 -13.95 -28.09 -3.57
CA VAL A 487 -12.58 -27.91 -3.10
C VAL A 487 -11.62 -28.29 -4.22
N ASN A 488 -10.89 -27.30 -4.72
CA ASN A 488 -9.84 -27.50 -5.72
C ASN A 488 -8.59 -28.08 -5.03
N LYS A 489 -7.85 -28.98 -5.70
CA LYS A 489 -6.57 -29.53 -5.21
C LYS A 489 -5.53 -28.43 -5.00
N ASP A 490 -5.58 -27.40 -5.83
CA ASP A 490 -4.84 -26.15 -5.65
C ASP A 490 -5.79 -25.12 -5.00
N PRO A 491 -5.68 -24.88 -3.68
CA PRO A 491 -6.58 -23.99 -2.97
C PRO A 491 -6.31 -22.50 -3.26
N PHE A 492 -5.17 -22.16 -3.88
CA PHE A 492 -4.75 -20.77 -4.09
C PHE A 492 -5.10 -20.24 -5.48
N LEU A 493 -4.73 -20.96 -6.55
CA LEU A 493 -4.96 -20.51 -7.92
C LEU A 493 -6.09 -21.30 -8.63
N GLY A 494 -6.40 -22.51 -8.16
CA GLY A 494 -7.40 -23.38 -8.76
C GLY A 494 -7.02 -23.87 -10.16
N LEU A 495 -5.72 -24.06 -10.42
CA LEU A 495 -5.21 -24.47 -11.73
C LEU A 495 -5.70 -25.87 -12.14
N ASP A 496 -5.93 -26.74 -11.17
CA ASP A 496 -6.52 -28.06 -11.37
C ASP A 496 -7.90 -27.97 -12.02
N SER A 497 -8.76 -27.03 -11.61
CA SER A 497 -10.06 -26.82 -12.26
C SER A 497 -9.92 -26.36 -13.72
N ILE A 498 -8.90 -25.57 -14.05
CA ILE A 498 -8.65 -25.12 -15.42
C ILE A 498 -8.17 -26.30 -16.27
N HIS A 499 -7.16 -27.04 -15.80
CA HIS A 499 -6.63 -28.21 -16.48
C HIS A 499 -7.73 -29.26 -16.74
N ASN A 500 -8.53 -29.53 -15.71
CA ASN A 500 -9.67 -30.43 -15.77
C ASN A 500 -10.70 -30.03 -16.84
N ASN A 501 -11.06 -28.75 -16.91
CA ASN A 501 -12.00 -28.28 -17.92
C ASN A 501 -11.41 -28.35 -19.34
N ILE A 502 -10.10 -28.10 -19.49
CA ILE A 502 -9.39 -28.25 -20.78
C ILE A 502 -9.35 -29.72 -21.20
N ASP A 503 -9.03 -30.64 -20.29
CA ASP A 503 -9.01 -32.08 -20.57
C ASP A 503 -10.40 -32.60 -20.94
N ALA A 504 -11.45 -32.20 -20.20
CA ALA A 504 -12.83 -32.55 -20.53
C ALA A 504 -13.29 -31.98 -21.88
N ALA A 505 -12.85 -30.77 -22.23
CA ALA A 505 -13.12 -30.19 -23.55
C ALA A 505 -12.40 -30.96 -24.67
N LYS A 506 -11.14 -31.36 -24.47
CA LYS A 506 -10.39 -32.19 -25.44
C LYS A 506 -11.01 -33.58 -25.63
N LYS A 507 -11.59 -34.12 -24.56
CA LYS A 507 -12.27 -35.43 -24.55
C LYS A 507 -13.74 -35.36 -24.96
N HIS A 508 -14.28 -34.17 -25.27
CA HIS A 508 -15.68 -34.00 -25.67
C HIS A 508 -16.67 -34.53 -24.62
N VAL A 509 -16.43 -34.23 -23.33
CA VAL A 509 -17.30 -34.65 -22.20
C VAL A 509 -17.57 -33.53 -21.19
N ILE A 510 -17.49 -32.26 -21.60
CA ILE A 510 -17.63 -31.10 -20.72
C ILE A 510 -19.05 -30.95 -20.17
N LEU A 511 -20.09 -31.26 -20.95
CA LEU A 511 -21.48 -31.16 -20.52
C LEU A 511 -21.84 -32.28 -19.55
N GLU A 512 -21.40 -33.51 -19.81
CA GLU A 512 -21.58 -34.62 -18.88
C GLU A 512 -20.80 -34.38 -17.58
N ARG A 513 -19.58 -33.82 -17.66
CA ARG A 513 -18.85 -33.36 -16.48
C ARG A 513 -19.59 -32.28 -15.71
N SER A 514 -20.27 -31.36 -16.41
CA SER A 514 -21.13 -30.36 -15.76
C SER A 514 -22.28 -31.02 -15.00
N ARG A 515 -22.96 -32.01 -15.59
CA ARG A 515 -24.03 -32.77 -14.93
C ARG A 515 -23.54 -33.57 -13.74
N SER A 516 -22.37 -34.20 -13.84
CA SER A 516 -21.75 -34.92 -12.73
C SER A 516 -21.50 -34.00 -11.54
N ARG A 517 -20.99 -32.78 -11.76
CA ARG A 517 -20.80 -31.79 -10.69
C ARG A 517 -22.11 -31.34 -10.02
N PHE A 518 -23.20 -31.20 -10.77
CA PHE A 518 -24.50 -30.89 -10.16
C PHE A 518 -25.07 -32.07 -9.35
N ARG A 519 -24.78 -33.31 -9.75
CA ARG A 519 -25.10 -34.49 -8.94
C ARG A 519 -24.28 -34.56 -7.64
N GLU A 520 -23.02 -34.16 -7.70
CA GLU A 520 -22.08 -34.20 -6.55
C GLU A 520 -22.29 -33.05 -5.56
N PHE A 521 -22.44 -31.82 -6.06
CA PHE A 521 -22.44 -30.60 -5.23
C PHE A 521 -23.81 -29.93 -5.12
N GLY A 522 -24.85 -30.55 -5.67
CA GLY A 522 -26.20 -30.00 -5.77
C GLY A 522 -26.38 -29.01 -6.92
N ASN A 523 -27.60 -28.52 -7.10
CA ASN A 523 -28.00 -27.69 -8.24
C ASN A 523 -27.39 -26.28 -8.23
N THR A 524 -26.76 -25.86 -7.13
CA THR A 524 -26.02 -24.59 -7.04
C THR A 524 -24.80 -24.77 -6.13
N PHE A 525 -23.61 -24.51 -6.67
CA PHE A 525 -22.35 -24.67 -5.93
C PHE A 525 -21.34 -23.57 -6.26
N ARG A 526 -20.31 -23.41 -5.43
CA ARG A 526 -19.21 -22.47 -5.64
C ARG A 526 -17.93 -23.19 -6.03
N THR A 527 -17.22 -22.60 -6.99
CA THR A 527 -15.83 -22.93 -7.34
C THR A 527 -15.00 -21.64 -7.42
N ARG A 528 -13.68 -21.77 -7.65
CA ARG A 528 -12.75 -20.64 -7.78
C ARG A 528 -11.84 -20.83 -8.98
N ARG A 529 -11.52 -19.70 -9.64
CA ARG A 529 -10.57 -19.65 -10.74
C ARG A 529 -9.70 -18.41 -10.63
N LEU A 530 -8.38 -18.57 -10.44
CA LEU A 530 -7.42 -17.47 -10.34
C LEU A 530 -7.91 -16.33 -9.42
N ARG A 531 -8.28 -16.68 -8.18
CA ARG A 531 -8.89 -15.79 -7.16
C ARG A 531 -10.30 -15.26 -7.45
N THR A 532 -10.85 -15.47 -8.65
CA THR A 532 -12.23 -15.07 -8.98
C THR A 532 -13.22 -16.11 -8.46
N PRO A 533 -14.16 -15.74 -7.58
CA PRO A 533 -15.22 -16.65 -7.13
C PRO A 533 -16.24 -16.87 -8.26
N ILE A 534 -16.61 -18.14 -8.47
CA ILE A 534 -17.61 -18.55 -9.46
C ILE A 534 -18.72 -19.30 -8.74
N ILE A 535 -19.96 -18.87 -8.92
CA ILE A 535 -21.16 -19.60 -8.51
C ILE A 535 -21.74 -20.24 -9.76
N VAL A 536 -21.99 -21.55 -9.72
CA VAL A 536 -22.54 -22.32 -10.84
C VAL A 536 -23.92 -22.83 -10.44
N THR A 537 -24.95 -22.65 -11.28
CA THR A 537 -26.33 -23.04 -10.97
C THR A 537 -27.05 -23.67 -12.16
N CYS A 538 -27.97 -24.60 -11.90
CA CYS A 538 -28.98 -25.09 -12.85
C CYS A 538 -30.41 -24.84 -12.33
N GLU A 539 -30.58 -23.93 -11.36
CA GLU A 539 -31.88 -23.59 -10.79
C GLU A 539 -32.61 -22.52 -11.62
N PRO A 540 -33.83 -22.79 -12.13
CA PRO A 540 -34.62 -21.83 -12.91
C PRO A 540 -34.83 -20.49 -12.18
N GLN A 541 -35.03 -20.51 -10.86
CA GLN A 541 -35.24 -19.30 -10.05
C GLN A 541 -33.99 -18.40 -10.01
N ASN A 542 -32.80 -19.01 -9.92
CA ASN A 542 -31.54 -18.29 -9.97
C ASN A 542 -31.31 -17.71 -11.37
N ILE A 543 -31.59 -18.50 -12.42
CA ILE A 543 -31.47 -18.07 -13.82
C ILE A 543 -32.42 -16.90 -14.11
N LYS A 544 -33.69 -16.97 -13.65
CA LYS A 544 -34.66 -15.87 -13.71
C LYS A 544 -34.17 -14.61 -12.99
N THR A 545 -33.54 -14.78 -11.84
CA THR A 545 -32.99 -13.67 -11.06
C THR A 545 -31.85 -12.97 -11.81
N ILE A 546 -30.90 -13.75 -12.33
CA ILE A 546 -29.72 -13.25 -13.05
C ILE A 546 -30.13 -12.53 -14.34
N LEU A 547 -31.07 -13.11 -15.08
CA LEU A 547 -31.41 -12.64 -16.43
C LEU A 547 -32.54 -11.62 -16.47
N SER A 548 -33.41 -11.57 -15.46
CA SER A 548 -34.60 -10.71 -15.47
C SER A 548 -34.76 -9.90 -14.18
N LEU A 549 -34.95 -10.54 -13.02
CA LEU A 549 -35.38 -9.81 -11.81
C LEU A 549 -34.33 -8.83 -11.29
N LYS A 550 -33.05 -9.21 -11.35
CA LYS A 550 -31.91 -8.39 -10.92
C LYS A 550 -30.95 -8.10 -12.07
N PHE A 551 -31.49 -7.93 -13.28
CA PHE A 551 -30.71 -7.74 -14.50
C PHE A 551 -29.60 -6.67 -14.37
N LYS A 552 -29.86 -5.55 -13.68
CA LYS A 552 -28.89 -4.46 -13.49
C LYS A 552 -27.70 -4.82 -12.59
N ASP A 553 -27.82 -5.86 -11.77
CA ASP A 553 -26.72 -6.34 -10.91
C ASP A 553 -25.73 -7.23 -11.68
N TYR A 554 -26.03 -7.57 -12.94
CA TYR A 554 -25.29 -8.54 -13.72
C TYR A 554 -24.87 -7.99 -15.09
N GLY A 555 -23.57 -8.01 -15.38
CA GLY A 555 -22.99 -7.64 -16.67
C GLY A 555 -22.31 -8.81 -17.40
N LEU A 556 -21.68 -8.51 -18.51
CA LEU A 556 -20.86 -9.43 -19.32
C LEU A 556 -19.41 -9.50 -18.85
N GLY A 557 -18.96 -8.51 -18.06
CA GLY A 557 -17.60 -8.43 -17.52
C GLY A 557 -16.54 -8.47 -18.61
N ASN A 558 -15.53 -9.34 -18.46
CA ASN A 558 -14.38 -9.40 -19.37
C ASN A 558 -14.65 -10.18 -20.67
N ARG A 559 -15.92 -10.28 -21.10
CA ARG A 559 -16.30 -10.97 -22.35
C ARG A 559 -15.73 -10.30 -23.58
N ILE A 560 -15.68 -8.96 -23.58
CA ILE A 560 -15.14 -8.16 -24.69
C ILE A 560 -13.72 -8.58 -25.05
N ASP A 561 -12.92 -9.01 -24.08
CA ASP A 561 -11.54 -9.41 -24.35
C ASP A 561 -11.44 -10.71 -25.17
N ALA A 562 -12.41 -11.61 -25.07
CA ALA A 562 -12.43 -12.86 -25.82
C ALA A 562 -13.21 -12.72 -27.15
N PHE A 563 -14.31 -11.96 -27.14
CA PHE A 563 -15.22 -11.83 -28.29
C PHE A 563 -14.88 -10.62 -29.18
N GLY A 564 -14.31 -9.57 -28.60
CA GLY A 564 -14.04 -8.29 -29.25
C GLY A 564 -13.10 -8.35 -30.47
N PRO A 565 -12.06 -9.22 -30.52
CA PRO A 565 -11.22 -9.33 -31.71
C PRO A 565 -11.99 -9.67 -32.99
N LEU A 566 -13.06 -10.46 -32.92
CA LEU A 566 -13.93 -10.77 -34.06
C LEU A 566 -15.17 -9.87 -34.12
N LEU A 567 -15.86 -9.67 -32.99
CA LEU A 567 -17.19 -9.07 -32.96
C LEU A 567 -17.20 -7.56 -32.65
N GLY A 568 -16.09 -6.99 -32.18
CA GLY A 568 -16.05 -5.61 -31.73
C GLY A 568 -17.03 -5.29 -30.60
N HIS A 569 -17.53 -4.06 -30.56
CA HIS A 569 -18.50 -3.55 -29.58
C HIS A 569 -19.92 -3.62 -30.13
N GLY A 570 -20.60 -4.76 -29.93
CA GLY A 570 -21.97 -4.97 -30.37
C GLY A 570 -22.85 -5.59 -29.30
N ILE A 571 -24.02 -6.09 -29.71
CA ILE A 571 -25.06 -6.60 -28.81
C ILE A 571 -24.60 -7.74 -27.86
N PHE A 572 -23.58 -8.53 -28.21
CA PHE A 572 -23.08 -9.64 -27.37
C PHE A 572 -21.89 -9.28 -26.47
N THR A 573 -21.27 -8.12 -26.67
CA THR A 573 -20.02 -7.74 -26.00
C THR A 573 -20.13 -6.51 -25.10
N THR A 574 -21.27 -5.82 -25.12
CA THR A 574 -21.47 -4.55 -24.41
C THR A 574 -22.58 -4.63 -23.35
N ASP A 575 -22.54 -3.70 -22.38
CA ASP A 575 -23.49 -3.56 -21.26
C ASP A 575 -24.10 -2.15 -21.21
N GLY A 576 -25.11 -1.96 -20.37
CA GLY A 576 -25.72 -0.65 -20.09
C GLY A 576 -26.38 0.00 -21.31
N ASP A 577 -26.23 1.31 -21.42
CA ASP A 577 -26.85 2.12 -22.47
C ASP A 577 -26.36 1.74 -23.86
N HIS A 578 -25.08 1.38 -24.00
CA HIS A 578 -24.52 0.95 -25.28
C HIS A 578 -25.24 -0.29 -25.82
N TRP A 579 -25.43 -1.30 -24.96
CA TRP A 579 -26.21 -2.50 -25.31
C TRP A 579 -27.67 -2.19 -25.63
N ALA A 580 -28.31 -1.29 -24.87
CA ALA A 580 -29.70 -0.92 -25.10
C ALA A 580 -29.86 -0.28 -26.48
N GLN A 581 -28.92 0.58 -26.89
CA GLN A 581 -28.88 1.17 -28.23
C GLN A 581 -28.62 0.12 -29.31
N SER A 582 -27.64 -0.78 -29.14
CA SER A 582 -27.40 -1.92 -30.04
C SER A 582 -28.67 -2.73 -30.29
N ARG A 583 -29.39 -3.05 -29.20
CA ARG A 583 -30.66 -3.79 -29.28
C ARG A 583 -31.77 -2.99 -29.96
N ALA A 584 -31.86 -1.68 -29.69
CA ALA A 584 -32.82 -0.80 -30.34
C ALA A 584 -32.58 -0.70 -31.85
N MET A 585 -31.31 -0.74 -32.30
CA MET A 585 -30.96 -0.73 -33.72
C MET A 585 -31.30 -2.04 -34.44
N ILE A 586 -31.08 -3.17 -33.77
CA ILE A 586 -31.25 -4.50 -34.39
C ILE A 586 -32.74 -4.91 -34.43
N ARG A 587 -33.51 -4.63 -33.37
CA ARG A 587 -34.88 -5.12 -33.18
C ARG A 587 -35.86 -4.82 -34.34
N PRO A 588 -35.88 -3.61 -34.95
CA PRO A 588 -36.81 -3.29 -36.03
C PRO A 588 -36.69 -4.21 -37.25
N ASN A 589 -35.51 -4.80 -37.48
CA ASN A 589 -35.28 -5.64 -38.65
C ASN A 589 -35.81 -7.09 -38.48
N PHE A 590 -36.31 -7.45 -37.29
CA PHE A 590 -36.85 -8.78 -36.97
C PHE A 590 -38.37 -8.73 -36.70
N VAL A 591 -39.07 -7.73 -37.24
CA VAL A 591 -40.55 -7.64 -37.17
C VAL A 591 -41.20 -8.70 -38.08
N LYS A 592 -42.47 -9.01 -37.81
CA LYS A 592 -43.21 -10.10 -38.47
C LYS A 592 -43.10 -10.05 -40.00
N ASP A 593 -43.24 -8.87 -40.60
CA ASP A 593 -43.23 -8.71 -42.05
C ASP A 593 -41.88 -9.12 -42.66
N GLN A 594 -40.76 -8.84 -41.98
CA GLN A 594 -39.43 -9.26 -42.42
C GLN A 594 -39.20 -10.78 -42.26
N VAL A 595 -39.72 -11.35 -41.18
CA VAL A 595 -39.58 -12.78 -40.88
C VAL A 595 -40.49 -13.65 -41.75
N ALA A 596 -41.55 -13.08 -42.32
CA ALA A 596 -42.51 -13.78 -43.17
C ALA A 596 -42.05 -13.91 -44.64
N HIS A 597 -40.93 -13.31 -45.03
CA HIS A 597 -40.35 -13.45 -46.36
C HIS A 597 -39.59 -14.78 -46.49
N LEU A 598 -40.28 -15.81 -46.97
CA LEU A 598 -39.74 -17.16 -47.11
C LEU A 598 -39.03 -17.41 -48.46
N ASP A 599 -39.13 -16.47 -49.41
CA ASP A 599 -38.60 -16.60 -50.77
C ASP A 599 -37.08 -16.88 -50.76
N ILE A 600 -36.35 -16.20 -49.87
CA ILE A 600 -34.90 -16.38 -49.66
C ILE A 600 -34.57 -17.84 -49.31
N PHE A 601 -35.41 -18.46 -48.47
CA PHE A 601 -35.18 -19.84 -48.06
C PHE A 601 -35.44 -20.81 -49.20
N GLU A 602 -36.49 -20.59 -50.01
CA GLU A 602 -36.81 -21.45 -51.14
C GLU A 602 -35.75 -21.40 -52.25
N GLU A 603 -35.22 -20.20 -52.56
CA GLU A 603 -34.15 -20.05 -53.55
C GLU A 603 -32.92 -20.91 -53.19
N LEU A 604 -32.56 -20.96 -51.90
CA LEU A 604 -31.43 -21.74 -51.40
C LEU A 604 -31.74 -23.24 -51.29
N MET A 605 -33.02 -23.64 -51.19
CA MET A 605 -33.40 -25.05 -51.09
C MET A 605 -33.02 -25.84 -52.35
N ALA A 606 -33.11 -25.24 -53.54
CA ALA A 606 -32.73 -25.90 -54.77
C ALA A 606 -31.25 -26.33 -54.77
N ASP A 607 -30.36 -25.43 -54.34
CA ASP A 607 -28.93 -25.70 -54.24
C ASP A 607 -28.62 -26.74 -53.14
N LEU A 608 -29.32 -26.67 -52.00
CA LEU A 608 -29.18 -27.64 -50.91
C LEU A 608 -29.62 -29.05 -51.34
N LEU A 609 -30.78 -29.17 -51.98
CA LEU A 609 -31.31 -30.45 -52.45
C LEU A 609 -30.41 -31.09 -53.52
N ALA A 610 -29.81 -30.29 -54.39
CA ALA A 610 -28.87 -30.77 -55.40
C ALA A 610 -27.60 -31.41 -54.81
N LEU A 611 -27.22 -31.04 -53.58
CA LEU A 611 -26.07 -31.60 -52.87
C LEU A 611 -26.40 -32.88 -52.08
N ILE A 612 -27.68 -33.24 -51.95
CA ILE A 612 -28.12 -34.40 -51.17
C ILE A 612 -28.36 -35.59 -52.12
N PRO A 613 -27.59 -36.69 -52.00
CA PRO A 613 -27.80 -37.89 -52.79
C PRO A 613 -29.17 -38.52 -52.51
N THR A 614 -29.86 -38.97 -53.56
CA THR A 614 -31.19 -39.61 -53.49
C THR A 614 -31.15 -41.14 -53.54
N ASP A 615 -29.97 -41.71 -53.79
CA ASP A 615 -29.72 -43.15 -53.95
C ASP A 615 -29.44 -43.88 -52.61
N GLY A 616 -29.54 -43.16 -51.48
CA GLY A 616 -29.23 -43.70 -50.15
C GLY A 616 -27.74 -43.70 -49.79
N THR A 617 -26.89 -43.05 -50.59
CA THR A 617 -25.49 -42.78 -50.23
C THR A 617 -25.41 -41.89 -48.99
N ALA A 618 -24.38 -42.12 -48.17
CA ALA A 618 -24.18 -41.35 -46.95
C ALA A 618 -23.79 -39.90 -47.26
N VAL A 619 -24.48 -38.95 -46.63
CA VAL A 619 -24.18 -37.51 -46.67
C VAL A 619 -24.15 -36.95 -45.25
N ASP A 620 -23.29 -35.97 -45.00
CA ASP A 620 -23.29 -35.22 -43.74
C ASP A 620 -24.14 -33.96 -43.87
N LEU A 621 -25.35 -33.98 -43.32
CA LEU A 621 -26.24 -32.83 -43.35
C LEU A 621 -25.72 -31.66 -42.51
N GLN A 622 -24.87 -31.90 -41.52
CA GLN A 622 -24.36 -30.84 -40.65
C GLN A 622 -23.58 -29.81 -41.46
N ASP A 623 -22.60 -30.27 -42.25
CA ASP A 623 -21.78 -29.41 -43.11
C ASP A 623 -22.66 -28.61 -44.10
N LEU A 624 -23.65 -29.27 -44.71
CA LEU A 624 -24.60 -28.62 -45.62
C LEU A 624 -25.48 -27.57 -44.92
N PHE A 625 -25.94 -27.82 -43.70
CA PHE A 625 -26.71 -26.84 -42.93
C PHE A 625 -25.85 -25.62 -42.56
N PHE A 626 -24.56 -25.79 -42.28
CA PHE A 626 -23.65 -24.66 -42.07
C PHE A 626 -23.41 -23.84 -43.35
N CYS A 627 -23.40 -24.47 -44.53
CA CYS A 627 -23.37 -23.78 -45.82
C CYS A 627 -24.69 -23.06 -46.14
N TYR A 628 -25.84 -23.70 -45.87
CA TYR A 628 -27.15 -23.11 -46.10
C TYR A 628 -27.36 -21.86 -45.23
N THR A 629 -27.07 -21.96 -43.93
CA THR A 629 -27.32 -20.88 -42.97
C THR A 629 -26.34 -19.72 -43.08
N ILE A 630 -25.13 -19.93 -43.62
CA ILE A 630 -24.27 -18.78 -43.96
C ILE A 630 -24.84 -18.04 -45.17
N ASP A 631 -25.29 -18.76 -46.19
CA ASP A 631 -25.84 -18.16 -47.40
C ASP A 631 -27.13 -17.37 -47.07
N SER A 632 -28.03 -17.95 -46.28
CA SER A 632 -29.26 -17.28 -45.83
C SER A 632 -28.97 -16.09 -44.92
N ALA A 633 -28.01 -16.18 -44.00
CA ALA A 633 -27.67 -15.10 -43.09
C ALA A 633 -27.01 -13.93 -43.83
N THR A 634 -26.09 -14.20 -44.78
CA THR A 634 -25.47 -13.13 -45.57
C THR A 634 -26.45 -12.50 -46.56
N GLU A 635 -27.36 -13.28 -47.12
CA GLU A 635 -28.43 -12.78 -47.97
C GLU A 635 -29.43 -11.91 -47.19
N PHE A 636 -29.79 -12.30 -45.97
CA PHE A 636 -30.62 -11.49 -45.08
C PHE A 636 -29.92 -10.20 -44.62
N LEU A 637 -28.64 -10.30 -44.25
CA LEU A 637 -27.89 -9.18 -43.69
C LEU A 637 -27.46 -8.17 -44.74
N PHE A 638 -26.92 -8.65 -45.86
CA PHE A 638 -26.24 -7.85 -46.86
C PHE A 638 -26.98 -7.75 -48.20
N GLY A 639 -28.02 -8.57 -48.41
CA GLY A 639 -28.69 -8.71 -49.72
C GLY A 639 -27.85 -9.48 -50.74
N HIS A 640 -26.78 -10.13 -50.29
CA HIS A 640 -25.87 -10.89 -51.11
C HIS A 640 -25.39 -12.15 -50.38
N SER A 641 -25.79 -13.31 -50.88
CA SER A 641 -25.26 -14.62 -50.48
C SER A 641 -23.78 -14.76 -50.82
N VAL A 642 -23.00 -15.40 -49.94
CA VAL A 642 -21.61 -15.83 -50.21
C VAL A 642 -21.52 -17.10 -51.07
N GLN A 643 -22.67 -17.66 -51.45
CA GLN A 643 -22.84 -18.77 -52.38
C GLN A 643 -22.03 -20.03 -51.99
N SER A 644 -21.96 -20.31 -50.69
CA SER A 644 -21.26 -21.46 -50.12
C SER A 644 -21.77 -22.79 -50.69
N LEU A 645 -23.09 -22.94 -50.86
CA LEU A 645 -23.69 -24.14 -51.47
C LEU A 645 -23.28 -24.30 -52.94
N LYS A 646 -23.32 -23.23 -53.74
CA LYS A 646 -22.92 -23.28 -55.16
C LYS A 646 -21.43 -23.56 -55.35
N LYS A 647 -20.58 -22.99 -54.49
CA LYS A 647 -19.14 -23.32 -54.48
C LYS A 647 -18.91 -24.81 -54.24
N ARG A 648 -19.66 -25.42 -53.31
CA ARG A 648 -19.62 -26.88 -53.08
C ARG A 648 -20.07 -27.68 -54.31
N LEU A 649 -21.16 -27.27 -54.98
CA LEU A 649 -21.63 -27.91 -56.22
C LEU A 649 -20.57 -27.87 -57.34
N SER A 650 -19.82 -26.78 -57.44
CA SER A 650 -18.77 -26.60 -58.46
C SER A 650 -17.47 -27.39 -58.20
N GLY A 651 -17.37 -28.12 -57.09
CA GLY A 651 -16.19 -28.92 -56.74
C GLY A 651 -14.97 -28.10 -56.31
N VAL A 652 -15.11 -26.78 -56.13
CA VAL A 652 -14.05 -25.90 -55.63
C VAL A 652 -13.75 -26.26 -54.18
N LYS A 653 -12.50 -26.68 -53.89
CA LYS A 653 -12.04 -26.86 -52.50
C LYS A 653 -12.05 -25.50 -51.82
N LEU A 654 -12.75 -25.40 -50.69
CA LEU A 654 -12.71 -24.23 -49.82
C LEU A 654 -11.25 -24.04 -49.36
N ASP A 655 -10.63 -22.93 -49.75
CA ASP A 655 -9.29 -22.54 -49.32
C ASP A 655 -9.30 -22.13 -47.83
N ASP A 656 -8.14 -22.19 -47.16
CA ASP A 656 -7.96 -21.70 -45.78
C ASP A 656 -8.25 -20.18 -45.67
N ASN A 657 -8.20 -19.45 -46.80
CA ASN A 657 -8.56 -18.04 -46.91
C ASN A 657 -10.05 -17.79 -47.24
N ASP A 658 -10.88 -18.83 -47.40
CA ASP A 658 -12.33 -18.62 -47.61
C ASP A 658 -12.97 -18.10 -46.32
N PHE A 659 -13.93 -17.17 -46.47
CA PHE A 659 -14.60 -16.51 -45.36
C PHE A 659 -15.23 -17.50 -44.38
N ALA A 660 -15.86 -18.58 -44.86
CA ALA A 660 -16.53 -19.54 -43.99
C ALA A 660 -15.52 -20.29 -43.09
N SER A 661 -14.38 -20.68 -43.65
CA SER A 661 -13.27 -21.33 -42.94
C SER A 661 -12.62 -20.40 -41.91
N SER A 662 -12.33 -19.15 -42.30
CA SER A 662 -11.76 -18.14 -41.41
C SER A 662 -12.70 -17.80 -40.25
N PHE A 663 -14.00 -17.67 -40.53
CA PHE A 663 -15.00 -17.41 -39.50
C PHE A 663 -15.11 -18.57 -38.50
N ASN A 664 -15.04 -19.83 -38.96
CA ASN A 664 -15.03 -21.00 -38.07
C ASN A 664 -13.82 -20.98 -37.12
N TYR A 665 -12.61 -20.74 -37.64
CA TYR A 665 -11.41 -20.67 -36.82
C TYR A 665 -11.45 -19.52 -35.81
N ALA A 666 -11.96 -18.35 -36.23
CA ALA A 666 -12.13 -17.20 -35.35
C ALA A 666 -13.07 -17.52 -34.17
N GLN A 667 -14.17 -18.23 -34.41
CA GLN A 667 -15.06 -18.67 -33.33
C GLN A 667 -14.41 -19.68 -32.38
N ASP A 668 -13.66 -20.64 -32.90
CA ASP A 668 -12.89 -21.59 -32.08
C ASP A 668 -11.87 -20.86 -31.20
N ALA A 669 -11.22 -19.81 -31.73
CA ALA A 669 -10.34 -18.95 -30.96
C ALA A 669 -11.08 -18.23 -29.82
N ILE A 670 -12.31 -17.73 -30.05
CA ILE A 670 -13.15 -17.14 -28.98
C ILE A 670 -13.45 -18.18 -27.89
N ALA A 671 -13.85 -19.40 -28.27
CA ALA A 671 -14.15 -20.47 -27.33
C ALA A 671 -12.91 -20.85 -26.50
N LYS A 672 -11.74 -20.99 -27.15
CA LYS A 672 -10.44 -21.24 -26.51
C LYS A 672 -10.06 -20.11 -25.54
N ASN A 673 -10.17 -18.86 -25.95
CA ASN A 673 -9.84 -17.69 -25.12
C ASN A 673 -10.78 -17.55 -23.91
N THR A 674 -12.06 -17.86 -24.08
CA THR A 674 -13.04 -17.91 -22.98
C THR A 674 -12.66 -18.99 -21.96
N ARG A 675 -12.22 -20.16 -22.43
CA ARG A 675 -11.74 -21.26 -21.59
C ARG A 675 -10.42 -20.97 -20.91
N LEU A 676 -9.49 -20.23 -21.52
CA LEU A 676 -8.19 -19.85 -20.95
C LEU A 676 -8.27 -18.66 -19.98
N GLY A 677 -9.27 -17.77 -20.13
CA GLY A 677 -9.49 -16.64 -19.23
C GLY A 677 -8.24 -15.74 -19.18
N PRO A 678 -7.78 -15.30 -17.99
CA PRO A 678 -6.58 -14.47 -17.87
C PRO A 678 -5.30 -15.10 -18.46
N LEU A 679 -5.22 -16.44 -18.57
CA LEU A 679 -4.03 -17.12 -19.09
C LEU A 679 -3.85 -16.94 -20.61
N ARG A 680 -4.87 -16.44 -21.33
CA ARG A 680 -4.76 -16.18 -22.78
C ARG A 680 -3.64 -15.19 -23.12
N HIS A 681 -3.30 -14.26 -22.21
CA HIS A 681 -2.25 -13.27 -22.45
C HIS A 681 -0.86 -13.89 -22.61
N PHE A 682 -0.70 -15.16 -22.22
CA PHE A 682 0.54 -15.92 -22.43
C PHE A 682 0.58 -16.68 -23.77
N PHE A 683 -0.50 -16.69 -24.54
CA PHE A 683 -0.60 -17.44 -25.80
C PHE A 683 -1.10 -16.53 -26.92
N ARG A 684 -0.23 -16.22 -27.88
CA ARG A 684 -0.60 -15.47 -29.09
C ARG A 684 -0.99 -16.43 -30.22
N ASP A 685 -2.19 -16.25 -30.78
CA ASP A 685 -2.74 -17.07 -31.86
C ASP A 685 -2.77 -16.26 -33.16
N THR A 686 -1.65 -16.25 -33.89
CA THR A 686 -1.49 -15.43 -35.11
C THR A 686 -2.45 -15.83 -36.22
N LYS A 687 -2.85 -17.11 -36.28
CA LYS A 687 -3.89 -17.58 -37.21
C LYS A 687 -5.25 -16.96 -36.89
N ALA A 688 -5.60 -16.82 -35.61
CA ALA A 688 -6.84 -16.16 -35.21
C ALA A 688 -6.83 -14.67 -35.58
N GLU A 689 -5.70 -13.98 -35.39
CA GLU A 689 -5.53 -12.58 -35.81
C GLU A 689 -5.79 -12.42 -37.32
N HIS A 690 -5.19 -13.29 -38.15
CA HIS A 690 -5.40 -13.28 -39.59
C HIS A 690 -6.86 -13.60 -39.99
N CYS A 691 -7.46 -14.65 -39.42
CA CYS A 691 -8.85 -15.00 -39.71
C CYS A 691 -9.84 -13.91 -39.29
N ASN A 692 -9.61 -13.21 -38.17
CA ASN A 692 -10.41 -12.06 -37.76
C ASN A 692 -10.33 -10.94 -38.80
N GLN A 693 -9.13 -10.68 -39.33
CA GLN A 693 -8.91 -9.67 -40.36
C GLN A 693 -9.67 -10.01 -41.65
N VAL A 694 -9.58 -11.26 -42.14
CA VAL A 694 -10.34 -11.72 -43.32
C VAL A 694 -11.85 -11.52 -43.13
N CYS A 695 -12.36 -11.83 -41.92
CA CYS A 695 -13.77 -11.63 -41.62
C CYS A 695 -14.18 -10.15 -41.64
N HIS A 696 -13.34 -9.27 -41.07
CA HIS A 696 -13.58 -7.83 -41.06
C HIS A 696 -13.52 -7.24 -42.46
N GLU A 697 -12.53 -7.61 -43.27
CA GLU A 697 -12.37 -7.10 -44.65
C GLU A 697 -13.60 -7.40 -45.51
N LEU A 698 -14.20 -8.58 -45.39
CA LEU A 698 -15.43 -8.90 -46.12
C LEU A 698 -16.60 -8.02 -45.68
N VAL A 699 -16.85 -7.91 -44.36
CA VAL A 699 -17.95 -7.09 -43.86
C VAL A 699 -17.74 -5.61 -44.18
N GLU A 700 -16.50 -5.15 -44.19
CA GLU A 700 -16.13 -3.79 -44.53
C GLU A 700 -16.58 -3.39 -45.95
N GLN A 701 -16.48 -4.30 -46.92
CA GLN A 701 -16.96 -4.08 -48.29
C GLN A 701 -18.47 -3.82 -48.32
N PHE A 702 -19.24 -4.46 -47.45
CA PHE A 702 -20.69 -4.25 -47.33
C PHE A 702 -21.01 -2.96 -46.58
N VAL A 703 -20.24 -2.61 -45.55
CA VAL A 703 -20.40 -1.33 -44.84
C VAL A 703 -20.19 -0.14 -45.78
N GLU A 704 -19.23 -0.22 -46.71
CA GLU A 704 -19.04 0.81 -47.75
C GLU A 704 -20.25 0.99 -48.65
N LYS A 705 -20.85 -0.12 -49.11
CA LYS A 705 -22.07 -0.08 -49.91
C LYS A 705 -23.24 0.52 -49.12
N ALA A 706 -23.36 0.20 -47.83
CA ALA A 706 -24.39 0.73 -46.94
C ALA A 706 -24.29 2.24 -46.74
N LEU A 707 -23.06 2.75 -46.56
CA LEU A 707 -22.82 4.18 -46.37
C LEU A 707 -23.04 4.97 -47.66
N LYS A 708 -22.71 4.40 -48.83
CA LYS A 708 -23.06 4.97 -50.14
C LYS A 708 -24.58 5.04 -50.33
N TYR A 709 -25.31 3.98 -49.99
CA TYR A 709 -26.78 3.98 -50.00
C TYR A 709 -27.37 5.08 -49.10
N ARG A 710 -26.84 5.25 -47.87
CA ARG A 710 -27.26 6.33 -46.97
C ARG A 710 -27.02 7.72 -47.58
N ALA A 711 -25.88 7.93 -48.25
CA ALA A 711 -25.53 9.21 -48.85
C ALA A 711 -26.46 9.60 -50.01
N ASN A 712 -26.99 8.61 -50.74
CA ASN A 712 -27.90 8.80 -51.88
C ASN A 712 -29.37 8.52 -51.52
N TYR A 713 -29.70 8.42 -50.23
CA TYR A 713 -31.00 7.93 -49.76
C TYR A 713 -32.18 8.79 -50.22
N ASP A 714 -32.03 10.12 -50.25
CA ASP A 714 -33.08 11.04 -50.68
C ASP A 714 -33.33 10.99 -52.21
N GLU A 715 -32.29 10.68 -53.00
CA GLU A 715 -32.41 10.49 -54.47
C GLU A 715 -33.04 9.13 -54.82
N GLU A 716 -32.67 8.06 -54.11
CA GLU A 716 -33.23 6.72 -54.35
C GLU A 716 -34.69 6.60 -53.87
N LYS A 717 -35.08 7.31 -52.80
CA LYS A 717 -36.47 7.37 -52.32
C LYS A 717 -37.39 8.11 -53.28
N ALA A 718 -36.87 9.09 -54.02
CA ALA A 718 -37.62 9.84 -55.04
C ALA A 718 -37.77 9.07 -56.38
N ALA A 719 -36.95 8.04 -56.61
CA ALA A 719 -36.96 7.20 -57.81
C ALA A 719 -37.72 5.86 -57.64
N ALA A 720 -38.26 5.57 -56.45
CA ALA A 720 -38.99 4.34 -56.17
C ALA A 720 -40.46 4.44 -56.66
N ASP A 721 -40.77 3.70 -57.71
CA ASP A 721 -42.13 3.55 -58.27
C ASP A 721 -43.05 2.78 -57.29
N ASP A 722 -44.31 3.21 -57.15
CA ASP A 722 -45.26 2.80 -56.09
C ASP A 722 -45.70 1.32 -56.20
N ASP A 723 -45.28 0.60 -57.25
CA ASP A 723 -45.77 -0.74 -57.60
C ASP A 723 -44.74 -1.88 -57.40
N LYS A 724 -43.56 -1.60 -56.84
CA LYS A 724 -42.59 -2.62 -56.41
C LYS A 724 -42.17 -2.39 -54.96
N LYS A 725 -42.72 -3.17 -54.03
CA LYS A 725 -42.24 -3.26 -52.64
C LYS A 725 -40.73 -3.60 -52.65
N GLN A 726 -39.87 -2.58 -52.53
CA GLN A 726 -38.43 -2.78 -52.41
C GLN A 726 -38.14 -3.57 -51.13
N ARG A 727 -37.37 -4.65 -51.27
CA ARG A 727 -36.94 -5.55 -50.18
C ARG A 727 -36.12 -4.75 -49.16
N TYR A 728 -36.63 -4.64 -47.94
CA TYR A 728 -35.93 -3.92 -46.86
C TYR A 728 -34.73 -4.73 -46.37
N LEU A 729 -33.52 -4.21 -46.61
CA LEU A 729 -32.28 -4.88 -46.24
C LEU A 729 -31.84 -4.48 -44.83
N PHE A 730 -31.44 -5.45 -44.01
CA PHE A 730 -30.98 -5.22 -42.63
C PHE A 730 -29.88 -4.14 -42.54
N LEU A 731 -28.93 -4.19 -43.48
CA LEU A 731 -27.85 -3.24 -43.63
C LEU A 731 -28.32 -1.79 -43.88
N GLN A 732 -29.38 -1.61 -44.68
CA GLN A 732 -29.98 -0.30 -44.95
C GLN A 732 -30.68 0.25 -43.70
N GLY A 733 -31.38 -0.62 -42.96
CA GLY A 733 -32.01 -0.30 -41.69
C GLY A 733 -31.04 0.15 -40.60
N LEU A 734 -29.85 -0.47 -40.54
CA LEU A 734 -28.76 -0.04 -39.66
C LEU A 734 -28.14 1.29 -40.10
N ALA A 735 -27.87 1.43 -41.40
CA ALA A 735 -27.26 2.64 -41.96
C ALA A 735 -28.16 3.87 -41.82
N GLN A 736 -29.49 3.73 -41.77
CA GLN A 736 -30.41 4.83 -41.46
C GLN A 736 -30.28 5.30 -40.00
N GLN A 737 -30.02 4.38 -39.07
CA GLN A 737 -29.99 4.67 -37.64
C GLN A 737 -28.63 5.18 -37.14
N THR A 738 -27.52 4.86 -37.82
CA THR A 738 -26.19 5.37 -37.47
C THR A 738 -25.28 5.50 -38.70
N GLY A 739 -24.44 6.54 -38.71
CA GLY A 739 -23.42 6.77 -39.75
C GLY A 739 -22.04 6.28 -39.32
N ASP A 740 -21.93 5.72 -38.11
CA ASP A 740 -20.67 5.19 -37.58
C ASP A 740 -20.34 3.85 -38.24
N ARG A 741 -19.36 3.90 -39.15
CA ARG A 741 -18.81 2.77 -39.88
C ARG A 741 -18.45 1.59 -38.97
N LYS A 742 -17.75 1.86 -37.88
CA LYS A 742 -17.28 0.81 -36.96
C LYS A 742 -18.46 0.17 -36.24
N ARG A 743 -19.44 0.97 -35.83
CA ARG A 743 -20.66 0.49 -35.19
C ARG A 743 -21.49 -0.40 -36.11
N ILE A 744 -21.65 -0.03 -37.37
CA ILE A 744 -22.36 -0.86 -38.37
C ILE A 744 -21.65 -2.21 -38.53
N ARG A 745 -20.33 -2.19 -38.75
CA ARG A 745 -19.51 -3.41 -38.87
C ARG A 745 -19.65 -4.32 -37.65
N ASP A 746 -19.50 -3.77 -36.46
CA ASP A 746 -19.55 -4.53 -35.21
C ASP A 746 -20.93 -5.19 -35.02
N GLU A 747 -22.04 -4.47 -35.25
CA GLU A 747 -23.38 -5.08 -35.17
C GLU A 747 -23.63 -6.15 -36.25
N LEU A 748 -23.18 -5.93 -37.49
CA LEU A 748 -23.30 -6.93 -38.57
C LEU A 748 -22.56 -8.22 -38.22
N MET A 749 -21.33 -8.11 -37.69
CA MET A 749 -20.56 -9.27 -37.23
C MET A 749 -21.26 -10.01 -36.09
N ASN A 750 -21.87 -9.28 -35.14
CA ASN A 750 -22.63 -9.89 -34.05
C ASN A 750 -23.86 -10.65 -34.56
N VAL A 751 -24.63 -10.06 -35.47
CA VAL A 751 -25.85 -10.70 -35.99
C VAL A 751 -25.52 -11.87 -36.91
N LEU A 752 -24.45 -11.79 -37.71
CA LEU A 752 -23.99 -12.89 -38.56
C LEU A 752 -23.62 -14.13 -37.74
N LEU A 753 -22.87 -13.94 -36.65
CA LEU A 753 -22.55 -15.01 -35.70
C LEU A 753 -23.83 -15.65 -35.14
N ALA A 754 -24.81 -14.83 -34.76
CA ALA A 754 -26.05 -15.33 -34.18
C ALA A 754 -26.93 -16.06 -35.20
N GLY A 755 -26.99 -15.60 -36.45
CA GLY A 755 -27.89 -16.14 -37.49
C GLY A 755 -27.39 -17.44 -38.14
N ARG A 756 -26.07 -17.59 -38.31
CA ARG A 756 -25.48 -18.76 -38.99
C ARG A 756 -25.44 -20.01 -38.11
N ASP A 757 -24.53 -20.01 -37.14
CA ASP A 757 -24.14 -21.23 -36.43
C ASP A 757 -25.25 -21.77 -35.53
N THR A 758 -26.13 -20.90 -35.04
CA THR A 758 -27.19 -21.32 -34.12
C THR A 758 -28.28 -22.12 -34.82
N THR A 759 -28.77 -21.66 -35.97
CA THR A 759 -29.77 -22.38 -36.77
C THR A 759 -29.17 -23.66 -37.35
N ALA A 760 -27.92 -23.62 -37.84
CA ALA A 760 -27.23 -24.81 -38.34
C ALA A 760 -27.13 -25.92 -37.28
N SER A 761 -26.77 -25.53 -36.06
CA SER A 761 -26.66 -26.45 -34.92
C SER A 761 -28.01 -27.04 -34.52
N LEU A 762 -29.09 -26.24 -34.54
CA LEU A 762 -30.45 -26.73 -34.31
C LEU A 762 -30.85 -27.78 -35.35
N LEU A 763 -30.69 -27.45 -36.64
CA LEU A 763 -30.99 -28.37 -37.74
C LEU A 763 -30.19 -29.66 -37.64
N SER A 764 -28.88 -29.56 -37.40
CA SER A 764 -27.99 -30.72 -37.28
C SER A 764 -28.40 -31.63 -36.13
N ASN A 765 -28.56 -31.08 -34.92
CA ASN A 765 -28.95 -31.88 -33.76
C ASN A 765 -30.37 -32.47 -33.93
N MET A 766 -31.29 -31.74 -34.55
CA MET A 766 -32.64 -32.23 -34.79
C MET A 766 -32.63 -33.39 -35.80
N PHE A 767 -31.98 -33.23 -36.94
CA PHE A 767 -31.90 -34.27 -37.96
C PHE A 767 -31.11 -35.49 -37.50
N PHE A 768 -30.09 -35.32 -36.65
CA PHE A 768 -29.42 -36.43 -35.99
C PHE A 768 -30.41 -37.27 -35.17
N MET A 769 -31.27 -36.62 -34.39
CA MET A 769 -32.29 -37.31 -33.60
C MET A 769 -33.40 -37.90 -34.47
N LEU A 770 -33.87 -37.19 -35.51
CA LEU A 770 -34.89 -37.70 -36.42
C LEU A 770 -34.42 -38.94 -37.18
N ALA A 771 -33.17 -38.95 -37.66
CA ALA A 771 -32.60 -40.08 -38.40
C ALA A 771 -32.41 -41.34 -37.55
N LYS A 772 -32.30 -41.19 -36.23
CA LYS A 772 -32.28 -42.32 -35.27
C LYS A 772 -33.67 -42.72 -34.78
N ASN A 773 -34.73 -41.98 -35.14
CA ASN A 773 -36.09 -42.23 -34.69
C ASN A 773 -37.09 -42.23 -35.87
N PRO A 774 -37.11 -43.29 -36.71
CA PRO A 774 -37.98 -43.38 -37.89
C PRO A 774 -39.47 -43.15 -37.59
N ARG A 775 -39.95 -43.60 -36.42
CA ARG A 775 -41.32 -43.35 -35.94
C ARG A 775 -41.65 -41.86 -35.89
N ILE A 776 -40.71 -41.05 -35.39
CA ILE A 776 -40.87 -39.60 -35.25
C ILE A 776 -40.80 -38.93 -36.61
N TRP A 777 -39.87 -39.36 -37.48
CA TRP A 777 -39.77 -38.87 -38.85
C TRP A 777 -41.06 -39.10 -39.65
N ASN A 778 -41.63 -40.30 -39.58
CA ASN A 778 -42.88 -40.62 -40.29
C ASN A 778 -44.05 -39.77 -39.80
N LYS A 779 -44.19 -39.59 -38.48
CA LYS A 779 -45.25 -38.75 -37.90
C LYS A 779 -45.09 -37.26 -38.26
N LEU A 780 -43.86 -36.77 -38.38
CA LEU A 780 -43.59 -35.43 -38.90
C LEU A 780 -43.99 -35.31 -40.37
N ARG A 781 -43.68 -36.32 -41.19
CA ARG A 781 -44.08 -36.37 -42.60
C ARG A 781 -45.59 -36.44 -42.78
N GLU A 782 -46.30 -37.18 -41.93
CA GLU A 782 -47.78 -37.20 -41.92
C GLU A 782 -48.37 -35.81 -41.70
N GLU A 783 -47.82 -35.02 -40.78
CA GLU A 783 -48.26 -33.63 -40.57
C GLU A 783 -47.95 -32.75 -41.80
N VAL A 784 -46.74 -32.90 -42.35
CA VAL A 784 -46.27 -32.15 -43.54
C VAL A 784 -47.05 -32.52 -44.81
N ALA A 785 -47.60 -33.73 -44.91
CA ALA A 785 -48.38 -34.19 -46.06
C ALA A 785 -49.61 -33.30 -46.34
N SER A 786 -50.14 -32.61 -45.31
CA SER A 786 -51.22 -31.63 -45.44
C SER A 786 -50.91 -30.45 -46.38
N LEU A 787 -49.64 -30.21 -46.71
CA LEU A 787 -49.21 -29.17 -47.64
C LEU A 787 -49.22 -29.59 -49.11
N GLU A 788 -49.41 -30.89 -49.40
CA GLU A 788 -49.48 -31.43 -50.77
C GLU A 788 -48.24 -31.09 -51.62
N GLY A 789 -47.06 -31.10 -51.01
CA GLY A 789 -45.78 -30.83 -51.69
C GLY A 789 -45.47 -29.34 -51.96
N ARG A 790 -46.41 -28.42 -51.68
CA ARG A 790 -46.21 -26.98 -51.85
C ARG A 790 -45.26 -26.41 -50.79
N ALA A 791 -44.54 -25.35 -51.15
CA ALA A 791 -43.78 -24.56 -50.18
C ALA A 791 -44.73 -24.00 -49.10
N PRO A 792 -44.40 -24.10 -47.79
CA PRO A 792 -45.26 -23.62 -46.73
C PRO A 792 -45.28 -22.09 -46.69
N THR A 793 -46.47 -21.50 -46.49
CA THR A 793 -46.57 -20.08 -46.10
C THR A 793 -46.16 -19.91 -44.63
N TYR A 794 -45.83 -18.67 -44.21
CA TYR A 794 -45.46 -18.37 -42.83
C TYR A 794 -46.52 -18.81 -41.80
N GLU A 795 -47.80 -18.64 -42.11
CA GLU A 795 -48.90 -19.05 -41.22
C GLU A 795 -49.06 -20.57 -41.14
N GLN A 796 -48.95 -21.27 -42.29
CA GLN A 796 -48.97 -22.72 -42.31
C GLN A 796 -47.82 -23.32 -41.52
N LEU A 797 -46.60 -22.82 -41.72
CA LEU A 797 -45.41 -23.29 -41.02
C LEU A 797 -45.56 -23.15 -39.49
N ARG A 798 -46.13 -22.04 -39.03
CA ARG A 798 -46.38 -21.78 -37.60
C ARG A 798 -47.43 -22.71 -37.00
N ASN A 799 -48.35 -23.24 -37.81
CA ASN A 799 -49.44 -24.11 -37.37
C ASN A 799 -49.07 -25.60 -37.37
N LEU A 800 -47.92 -25.99 -37.94
CA LEU A 800 -47.38 -27.35 -37.85
C LEU A 800 -46.93 -27.63 -36.40
N THR A 801 -47.81 -28.30 -35.66
CA THR A 801 -47.69 -28.47 -34.21
C THR A 801 -46.63 -29.51 -33.86
N TYR A 802 -46.58 -30.63 -34.59
CA TYR A 802 -45.61 -31.69 -34.37
C TYR A 802 -44.20 -31.27 -34.81
N LEU A 803 -44.07 -30.50 -35.90
CA LEU A 803 -42.81 -29.82 -36.26
C LEU A 803 -42.29 -28.96 -35.11
N LYS A 804 -43.17 -28.14 -34.51
CA LYS A 804 -42.82 -27.32 -33.34
C LYS A 804 -42.39 -28.19 -32.15
N TYR A 805 -43.03 -29.34 -31.93
CA TYR A 805 -42.63 -30.28 -30.89
C TYR A 805 -41.24 -30.87 -31.13
N CYS A 806 -40.91 -31.24 -32.36
CA CYS A 806 -39.58 -31.72 -32.74
C CYS A 806 -38.51 -30.64 -32.51
N MET A 807 -38.75 -29.40 -32.97
CA MET A 807 -37.81 -28.30 -32.74
C MET A 807 -37.63 -28.00 -31.25
N ASN A 808 -38.73 -27.96 -30.49
CA ASN A 808 -38.66 -27.71 -29.05
C ASN A 808 -37.87 -28.81 -28.31
N GLU A 809 -38.09 -30.07 -28.66
CA GLU A 809 -37.40 -31.20 -28.06
C GLU A 809 -35.91 -31.24 -28.44
N SER A 810 -35.57 -30.86 -29.68
CA SER A 810 -34.18 -30.70 -30.10
C SER A 810 -33.48 -29.60 -29.29
N LEU A 811 -34.11 -28.43 -29.14
CA LEU A 811 -33.56 -27.34 -28.33
C LEU A 811 -33.52 -27.64 -26.82
N ARG A 812 -34.37 -28.56 -26.34
CA ARG A 812 -34.33 -29.03 -24.95
C ARG A 812 -33.14 -29.96 -24.74
N LEU A 813 -33.03 -30.99 -25.56
CA LEU A 813 -32.02 -32.02 -25.42
C LEU A 813 -30.65 -31.51 -25.87
N HIS A 814 -30.54 -30.79 -26.98
CA HIS A 814 -29.30 -30.22 -27.47
C HIS A 814 -29.41 -28.70 -27.58
N PRO A 815 -29.47 -27.97 -26.44
CA PRO A 815 -29.54 -26.53 -26.45
C PRO A 815 -28.29 -25.98 -27.15
N VAL A 816 -28.52 -25.19 -28.18
CA VAL A 816 -27.46 -24.61 -29.02
C VAL A 816 -26.42 -23.86 -28.18
N VAL A 817 -26.85 -23.19 -27.11
CA VAL A 817 -25.95 -22.58 -26.11
C VAL A 817 -26.20 -23.26 -24.75
N PRO A 818 -25.43 -24.32 -24.41
CA PRO A 818 -25.74 -25.17 -23.26
C PRO A 818 -25.35 -24.57 -21.91
N SER A 819 -24.52 -23.53 -21.89
CA SER A 819 -24.12 -22.81 -20.69
C SER A 819 -23.82 -21.34 -20.98
N ASN A 820 -23.99 -20.48 -19.97
CA ASN A 820 -23.67 -19.06 -20.08
C ASN A 820 -23.27 -18.51 -18.70
N ALA A 821 -22.76 -17.28 -18.65
CA ALA A 821 -22.36 -16.65 -17.41
C ALA A 821 -22.58 -15.13 -17.41
N ARG A 822 -22.72 -14.58 -16.21
CA ARG A 822 -22.75 -13.14 -15.94
C ARG A 822 -21.76 -12.77 -14.83
N PHE A 823 -21.36 -11.50 -14.79
CA PHE A 823 -20.53 -10.94 -13.74
C PHE A 823 -21.38 -10.06 -12.81
N ALA A 824 -21.31 -10.30 -11.50
CA ALA A 824 -21.97 -9.46 -10.53
C ALA A 824 -21.27 -8.10 -10.44
N VAL A 825 -21.93 -7.03 -10.88
CA VAL A 825 -21.40 -5.65 -10.80
C VAL A 825 -21.71 -4.98 -9.47
N ASN A 826 -22.69 -5.51 -8.73
CA ASN A 826 -23.07 -5.13 -7.37
C ASN A 826 -23.01 -6.35 -6.43
N ASP A 827 -22.90 -6.10 -5.12
CA ASP A 827 -23.18 -7.13 -4.12
C ASP A 827 -24.67 -7.48 -4.18
N THR A 828 -25.00 -8.74 -4.43
CA THR A 828 -26.39 -9.16 -4.65
C THR A 828 -26.65 -10.57 -4.08
N VAL A 829 -27.83 -11.12 -4.35
CA VAL A 829 -28.31 -12.38 -3.77
C VAL A 829 -29.07 -13.19 -4.80
N LEU A 830 -28.78 -14.49 -4.87
CA LEU A 830 -29.58 -15.50 -5.56
C LEU A 830 -30.63 -16.10 -4.61
N PRO A 831 -31.85 -16.39 -5.08
CA PRO A 831 -32.94 -16.84 -4.22
C PRO A 831 -32.74 -18.23 -3.59
N VAL A 832 -32.03 -19.15 -4.27
CA VAL A 832 -31.85 -20.54 -3.80
C VAL A 832 -30.42 -21.05 -4.01
N GLY A 833 -30.07 -22.16 -3.36
CA GLY A 833 -28.79 -22.85 -3.47
C GLY A 833 -27.99 -22.93 -2.17
N GLY A 834 -28.36 -22.13 -1.16
CA GLY A 834 -27.68 -22.06 0.13
C GLY A 834 -28.21 -23.08 1.14
N GLY A 835 -27.36 -23.45 2.09
CA GLY A 835 -27.69 -24.37 3.17
C GLY A 835 -27.67 -25.85 2.76
N PRO A 836 -27.84 -26.79 3.71
CA PRO A 836 -27.78 -28.23 3.43
C PRO A 836 -28.80 -28.72 2.40
N GLU A 837 -30.01 -28.16 2.45
CA GLU A 837 -31.13 -28.50 1.55
C GLU A 837 -31.11 -27.72 0.22
N GLY A 838 -30.19 -26.77 0.04
CA GLY A 838 -30.07 -25.96 -1.18
C GLY A 838 -31.25 -25.00 -1.45
N ASN A 839 -32.10 -24.73 -0.47
CA ASN A 839 -33.30 -23.90 -0.63
C ASN A 839 -33.14 -22.46 -0.11
N ALA A 840 -32.06 -22.14 0.59
CA ALA A 840 -31.84 -20.81 1.16
C ALA A 840 -31.16 -19.85 0.17
N PRO A 841 -31.30 -18.52 0.35
CA PRO A 841 -30.64 -17.54 -0.50
C PRO A 841 -29.11 -17.62 -0.43
N VAL A 842 -28.43 -17.18 -1.50
CA VAL A 842 -26.98 -17.20 -1.62
C VAL A 842 -26.44 -15.80 -1.87
N PHE A 843 -25.51 -15.36 -1.03
CA PHE A 843 -24.84 -14.08 -1.24
C PHE A 843 -23.85 -14.16 -2.42
N VAL A 844 -23.95 -13.20 -3.34
CA VAL A 844 -23.08 -13.05 -4.50
C VAL A 844 -22.28 -11.76 -4.35
N PRO A 845 -20.98 -11.85 -4.00
CA PRO A 845 -20.16 -10.65 -3.89
C PRO A 845 -19.91 -10.01 -5.25
N LYS A 846 -19.82 -8.69 -5.28
CA LYS A 846 -19.37 -7.91 -6.44
C LYS A 846 -18.05 -8.45 -6.97
N GLY A 847 -17.98 -8.67 -8.29
CA GLY A 847 -16.86 -9.26 -9.00
C GLY A 847 -16.94 -10.79 -9.16
N SER A 848 -17.99 -11.44 -8.63
CA SER A 848 -18.20 -12.88 -8.84
C SER A 848 -18.73 -13.18 -10.23
N ILE A 849 -18.36 -14.34 -10.77
CA ILE A 849 -18.99 -14.91 -11.96
C ILE A 849 -20.16 -15.77 -11.49
N VAL A 850 -21.33 -15.60 -12.09
CA VAL A 850 -22.47 -16.51 -11.91
C VAL A 850 -22.73 -17.21 -13.23
N ALA A 851 -22.34 -18.47 -13.31
CA ALA A 851 -22.52 -19.34 -14.47
C ALA A 851 -23.78 -20.19 -14.30
N TYR A 852 -24.48 -20.45 -15.40
CA TYR A 852 -25.65 -21.31 -15.40
C TYR A 852 -25.62 -22.32 -16.55
N SER A 853 -26.13 -23.53 -16.29
CA SER A 853 -26.17 -24.63 -17.26
C SER A 853 -27.60 -24.92 -17.70
N VAL A 854 -27.91 -24.47 -18.92
CA VAL A 854 -29.18 -24.78 -19.60
C VAL A 854 -29.26 -26.27 -19.91
N TYR A 855 -28.15 -26.88 -20.34
CA TYR A 855 -28.08 -28.31 -20.65
C TYR A 855 -28.44 -29.21 -19.46
N SER A 856 -27.95 -28.87 -18.27
CA SER A 856 -28.24 -29.66 -17.05
C SER A 856 -29.67 -29.41 -16.59
N MET A 857 -30.14 -28.15 -16.61
CA MET A 857 -31.51 -27.79 -16.27
C MET A 857 -32.54 -28.49 -17.17
N HIS A 858 -32.31 -28.53 -18.49
CA HIS A 858 -33.20 -29.16 -19.46
C HIS A 858 -33.30 -30.69 -19.34
N ARG A 859 -32.46 -31.32 -18.51
CA ARG A 859 -32.42 -32.77 -18.26
C ARG A 859 -32.84 -33.16 -16.85
N ARG A 860 -33.36 -32.20 -16.09
CA ARG A 860 -33.85 -32.42 -14.73
C ARG A 860 -35.12 -33.26 -14.76
N GLU A 861 -35.06 -34.42 -14.10
CA GLU A 861 -36.16 -35.38 -14.06
C GLU A 861 -37.37 -34.83 -13.29
N ASP A 862 -37.14 -33.92 -12.33
CA ASP A 862 -38.22 -33.24 -11.60
C ASP A 862 -39.02 -32.25 -12.47
N PHE A 863 -38.51 -31.87 -13.65
CA PHE A 863 -39.24 -31.04 -14.62
C PHE A 863 -39.74 -31.82 -15.83
N TYR A 864 -38.99 -32.83 -16.29
CA TYR A 864 -39.24 -33.51 -17.57
C TYR A 864 -39.59 -35.00 -17.44
N GLY A 865 -39.67 -35.52 -16.21
CA GLY A 865 -39.95 -36.92 -15.93
C GLY A 865 -38.72 -37.82 -16.03
N PRO A 866 -38.86 -39.13 -15.72
CA PRO A 866 -37.75 -40.10 -15.75
C PRO A 866 -37.14 -40.27 -17.15
N ASP A 867 -37.90 -39.96 -18.19
CA ASP A 867 -37.46 -40.01 -19.58
C ASP A 867 -36.83 -38.69 -20.06
N ALA A 868 -36.37 -37.82 -19.14
CA ALA A 868 -35.77 -36.52 -19.48
C ALA A 868 -34.58 -36.60 -20.46
N ASN A 869 -33.91 -37.74 -20.56
CA ASN A 869 -32.80 -37.93 -21.50
C ASN A 869 -33.25 -38.47 -22.88
N GLU A 870 -34.53 -38.81 -23.05
CA GLU A 870 -35.08 -39.32 -24.31
C GLU A 870 -35.58 -38.17 -25.20
N TYR A 871 -35.46 -38.35 -26.52
CA TYR A 871 -36.02 -37.43 -27.51
C TYR A 871 -37.48 -37.82 -27.79
N ARG A 872 -38.41 -37.19 -27.04
CA ARG A 872 -39.85 -37.44 -27.14
C ARG A 872 -40.62 -36.15 -27.44
N PRO A 873 -40.81 -35.79 -28.73
CA PRO A 873 -41.59 -34.61 -29.12
C PRO A 873 -42.99 -34.58 -28.50
N GLU A 874 -43.64 -35.72 -28.32
CA GLU A 874 -44.99 -35.79 -27.75
C GLU A 874 -45.12 -35.19 -26.34
N ARG A 875 -44.02 -35.04 -25.58
CA ARG A 875 -44.08 -34.41 -24.25
C ARG A 875 -44.67 -33.00 -24.29
N TRP A 876 -44.51 -32.30 -25.41
CA TRP A 876 -44.95 -30.93 -25.59
C TRP A 876 -46.47 -30.80 -25.79
N ALA A 877 -47.19 -31.91 -25.94
CA ALA A 877 -48.66 -31.91 -25.90
C ALA A 877 -49.17 -31.35 -24.57
N ASP A 878 -48.60 -31.84 -23.46
CA ASP A 878 -49.06 -31.52 -22.10
C ASP A 878 -48.12 -30.57 -21.36
N LEU A 879 -46.82 -30.60 -21.68
CA LEU A 879 -45.82 -29.83 -20.95
C LEU A 879 -45.90 -28.33 -21.28
N ARG A 880 -45.94 -27.49 -20.24
CA ARG A 880 -45.93 -26.02 -20.35
C ARG A 880 -44.86 -25.43 -19.42
N PRO A 881 -43.56 -25.56 -19.74
CA PRO A 881 -42.49 -25.07 -18.88
C PRO A 881 -42.37 -23.55 -18.95
N SER A 882 -41.84 -22.93 -17.89
CA SER A 882 -41.56 -21.49 -17.83
C SER A 882 -40.05 -21.26 -17.93
N TRP A 883 -39.37 -21.03 -16.81
CA TRP A 883 -37.92 -20.81 -16.78
C TRP A 883 -37.12 -22.11 -16.80
N GLU A 884 -37.79 -23.25 -16.67
CA GLU A 884 -37.25 -24.60 -16.80
C GLU A 884 -36.83 -24.89 -18.25
N TYR A 885 -37.34 -24.13 -19.22
CA TYR A 885 -37.02 -24.25 -20.64
C TYR A 885 -36.54 -22.92 -21.24
N LEU A 886 -35.27 -22.85 -21.62
CA LEU A 886 -34.56 -21.63 -22.00
C LEU A 886 -33.82 -21.74 -23.36
N PRO A 887 -34.50 -22.09 -24.47
CA PRO A 887 -33.87 -22.28 -25.77
C PRO A 887 -33.23 -21.01 -26.36
N PHE A 888 -33.80 -19.83 -26.07
CA PHE A 888 -33.39 -18.54 -26.62
C PHE A 888 -32.95 -17.54 -25.54
N ASN A 889 -32.50 -18.05 -24.39
CA ASN A 889 -32.23 -17.26 -23.19
C ASN A 889 -33.51 -16.59 -22.63
N GLY A 890 -33.38 -15.67 -21.67
CA GLY A 890 -34.53 -14.97 -21.08
C GLY A 890 -34.22 -13.53 -20.66
N GLY A 891 -35.27 -12.80 -20.26
CA GLY A 891 -35.16 -11.41 -19.77
C GLY A 891 -34.80 -10.39 -20.87
N PRO A 892 -34.26 -9.21 -20.51
CA PRO A 892 -33.97 -8.13 -21.45
C PRO A 892 -33.01 -8.53 -22.58
N ARG A 893 -32.13 -9.52 -22.35
CA ARG A 893 -31.17 -10.06 -23.32
C ARG A 893 -31.68 -11.30 -24.09
N ILE A 894 -32.99 -11.58 -24.08
CA ILE A 894 -33.59 -12.66 -24.89
C ILE A 894 -33.26 -12.48 -26.38
N CYS A 895 -33.05 -13.59 -27.10
CA CYS A 895 -32.70 -13.57 -28.53
C CYS A 895 -33.70 -12.74 -29.34
N VAL A 896 -33.19 -11.80 -30.14
CA VAL A 896 -34.00 -10.95 -31.01
C VAL A 896 -34.47 -11.69 -32.27
N GLY A 897 -33.66 -12.64 -32.76
CA GLY A 897 -33.93 -13.43 -33.97
C GLY A 897 -34.66 -14.75 -33.71
N GLN A 898 -35.28 -14.95 -32.53
CA GLN A 898 -35.92 -16.21 -32.17
C GLN A 898 -36.93 -16.71 -33.22
N GLN A 899 -37.82 -15.82 -33.68
CA GLN A 899 -38.83 -16.20 -34.67
C GLN A 899 -38.20 -16.51 -36.02
N TYR A 900 -37.20 -15.74 -36.43
CA TYR A 900 -36.46 -15.97 -37.67
C TYR A 900 -35.81 -17.35 -37.70
N ALA A 901 -35.04 -17.70 -36.66
CA ALA A 901 -34.36 -18.99 -36.57
C ALA A 901 -35.31 -20.19 -36.56
N LEU A 902 -36.46 -20.08 -35.87
CA LEU A 902 -37.48 -21.14 -35.86
C LEU A 902 -38.19 -21.27 -37.21
N THR A 903 -38.46 -20.16 -37.89
CA THR A 903 -39.03 -20.16 -39.25
C THR A 903 -38.06 -20.80 -40.23
N GLU A 904 -36.79 -20.41 -40.22
CA GLU A 904 -35.76 -20.97 -41.10
C GLU A 904 -35.59 -22.49 -40.87
N ALA A 905 -35.38 -22.91 -39.62
CA ALA A 905 -35.23 -24.32 -39.28
C ALA A 905 -36.49 -25.12 -39.64
N GLY A 906 -37.67 -24.57 -39.38
CA GLY A 906 -38.95 -25.18 -39.75
C GLY A 906 -39.08 -25.33 -41.26
N TYR A 907 -38.76 -24.29 -42.02
CA TYR A 907 -38.86 -24.26 -43.48
C TYR A 907 -38.00 -25.35 -44.12
N VAL A 908 -36.70 -25.38 -43.79
CA VAL A 908 -35.76 -26.40 -44.26
C VAL A 908 -36.26 -27.81 -43.92
N THR A 909 -36.77 -27.99 -42.70
CA THR A 909 -37.26 -29.29 -42.24
C THR A 909 -38.48 -29.75 -43.05
N VAL A 910 -39.44 -28.86 -43.30
CA VAL A 910 -40.62 -29.17 -44.11
C VAL A 910 -40.22 -29.54 -45.53
N ARG A 911 -39.35 -28.76 -46.18
CA ARG A 911 -38.93 -29.03 -47.56
C ARG A 911 -38.17 -30.35 -47.69
N LEU A 912 -37.31 -30.68 -46.72
CA LEU A 912 -36.66 -32.00 -46.67
C LEU A 912 -37.65 -33.14 -46.43
N ALA A 913 -38.65 -32.95 -45.54
CA ALA A 913 -39.69 -33.95 -45.27
C ALA A 913 -40.62 -34.20 -46.48
N GLN A 914 -40.81 -33.20 -47.34
CA GLN A 914 -41.54 -33.31 -48.61
C GLN A 914 -40.72 -34.06 -49.67
N GLN A 915 -39.41 -33.84 -49.74
CA GLN A 915 -38.55 -34.40 -50.79
C GLN A 915 -38.15 -35.86 -50.55
N PHE A 916 -38.00 -36.27 -49.29
CA PHE A 916 -37.42 -37.58 -48.93
C PHE A 916 -38.37 -38.40 -48.07
N SER A 917 -38.68 -39.63 -48.51
CA SER A 917 -39.48 -40.54 -47.71
C SER A 917 -38.73 -41.22 -46.58
N VAL A 918 -37.46 -41.52 -46.81
CA VAL A 918 -36.62 -42.26 -45.86
C VAL A 918 -35.51 -41.34 -45.36
N LEU A 919 -35.32 -41.32 -44.03
CA LEU A 919 -34.20 -40.70 -43.35
C LEU A 919 -33.58 -41.73 -42.38
N GLU A 920 -32.38 -42.23 -42.70
CA GLU A 920 -31.69 -43.26 -41.92
C GLU A 920 -30.35 -42.76 -41.39
N SER A 921 -30.08 -42.98 -40.11
CA SER A 921 -28.77 -42.68 -39.51
C SER A 921 -27.68 -43.59 -40.09
N ARG A 922 -26.56 -42.99 -40.52
CA ARG A 922 -25.31 -43.68 -40.87
C ARG A 922 -24.26 -43.59 -39.76
N ASP A 923 -24.58 -42.92 -38.65
CA ASP A 923 -23.76 -42.94 -37.43
C ASP A 923 -24.19 -44.11 -36.52
N PRO A 924 -23.30 -45.09 -36.23
CA PRO A 924 -23.59 -46.20 -35.31
C PRO A 924 -23.51 -45.81 -33.83
N GLY A 925 -22.85 -44.69 -33.49
CA GLY A 925 -22.61 -44.27 -32.12
C GLY A 925 -23.76 -43.45 -31.49
N PRO A 926 -23.68 -43.17 -30.18
CA PRO A 926 -24.53 -42.17 -29.54
C PRO A 926 -24.15 -40.76 -29.99
N TRP A 927 -24.98 -39.77 -29.66
CA TRP A 927 -24.64 -38.37 -29.89
C TRP A 927 -23.45 -37.96 -29.00
N GLU A 928 -22.41 -37.39 -29.59
CA GLU A 928 -21.22 -36.86 -28.91
C GLU A 928 -21.13 -35.34 -29.09
N GLU A 929 -20.74 -34.62 -28.03
CA GLU A 929 -20.67 -33.16 -28.06
C GLU A 929 -19.49 -32.63 -28.89
N ASN A 930 -19.77 -31.68 -29.78
CA ASN A 930 -18.80 -30.71 -30.24
C ASN A 930 -19.20 -29.33 -29.74
N LEU A 931 -18.62 -28.93 -28.61
CA LEU A 931 -18.91 -27.64 -28.00
C LEU A 931 -17.89 -26.60 -28.46
N THR A 932 -18.33 -25.63 -29.24
CA THR A 932 -17.59 -24.41 -29.58
C THR A 932 -18.27 -23.21 -28.89
N LEU A 933 -18.71 -22.19 -29.65
CA LEU A 933 -19.70 -21.21 -29.20
C LEU A 933 -21.13 -21.77 -29.23
N THR A 934 -21.38 -22.70 -30.15
CA THR A 934 -22.62 -23.47 -30.26
C THR A 934 -22.36 -24.95 -29.97
N LEU A 935 -23.43 -25.74 -29.85
CA LEU A 935 -23.38 -27.17 -29.58
C LEU A 935 -23.90 -27.96 -30.79
N CYS A 936 -23.05 -28.79 -31.37
CA CYS A 936 -23.41 -29.68 -32.48
C CYS A 936 -22.84 -31.10 -32.25
N SER A 937 -23.18 -32.03 -33.14
CA SER A 937 -22.64 -33.39 -33.12
C SER A 937 -21.18 -33.39 -33.55
N ARG A 938 -20.33 -34.07 -32.79
CA ARG A 938 -18.91 -34.28 -33.14
C ARG A 938 -18.73 -35.11 -34.41
N ASN A 939 -19.59 -36.10 -34.61
CA ASN A 939 -19.49 -37.02 -35.74
C ASN A 939 -20.21 -36.51 -36.99
N GLY A 940 -20.76 -35.29 -36.94
CA GLY A 940 -21.66 -34.75 -37.95
C GLY A 940 -23.07 -35.34 -37.86
N THR A 941 -23.87 -35.07 -38.87
CA THR A 941 -25.22 -35.63 -39.07
C THR A 941 -25.21 -36.51 -40.30
N LYS A 942 -24.53 -37.65 -40.19
CA LYS A 942 -24.35 -38.62 -41.28
C LYS A 942 -25.62 -39.42 -41.47
N VAL A 943 -26.26 -39.26 -42.62
CA VAL A 943 -27.55 -39.89 -42.94
C VAL A 943 -27.58 -40.41 -44.37
N ALA A 944 -28.54 -41.28 -44.65
CA ALA A 944 -28.96 -41.63 -46.00
C ALA A 944 -30.40 -41.20 -46.23
N LEU A 945 -30.65 -40.57 -47.37
CA LEU A 945 -31.96 -40.08 -47.78
C LEU A 945 -32.39 -40.76 -49.08
N ARG A 946 -33.68 -41.09 -49.20
CA ARG A 946 -34.31 -41.68 -50.40
C ARG A 946 -35.69 -41.07 -50.61
N HIS A 947 -36.14 -41.05 -51.86
CA HIS A 947 -37.46 -40.53 -52.24
C HIS A 947 -38.61 -41.28 -51.61
#